data_AF-A0A1V6K762-F1
#
_entry.id   AF-A0A1V6K762-F1
#
_cell.length_a   1.000
_cell.length_b   1.000
_cell.length_c   1.000
_cell.angle_alpha   90.00
_cell.angle_beta   90.00
_cell.angle_gamma   90.00
#
_symmetry.space_group_name_H-M   'P 1'
#
loop_
_entity.id
_entity.type
_entity.pdbx_description
1 polymer ?
#
loop_
_entity_poly.entity_id
_entity_poly.type
_entity_poly.pdbx_seq_one_letter_code
_entity_poly.pdbx_strand_id
1 'polypeptide(L)'
;MALFESKQRRLFKVIKSMADSGNVDQAATKVEQDLKILLETPELARELVAFIMDLGYPDLSARAGEEIIRLHRDLATPVVRLLEDRQSDFPRSFELLRTLWQIKLRQRDYTGAIEMLNRVDRSAETKLFESLESGARSAERFAADKLLEGDVDRFVGWSLAQFRKGRVQEALDTLLKAAQKSARPDDRIPSVVEWISTRKGDERDPLGVLYLVRVYLAFENVELALRNLPDLFEAPKDIVTSALAVVEKELIHLDLTNRSRIYFVRLLASAERFDDSSRELERLFSEGERSLDFEDALTDLVTKASAYARPHLLMARYRKDRGENTSALDSLEEAFTCEDAYESQIGETASIFIEHGIDRDDTIARRLAEFMTERGTVSEAVAALCRLVADDPEWVQGQIQKLLQKDKNSAEVLTLLAVTMQVRGRESEAAATMQHLQERKDRKSREDIVHVLSHFDGLMEQFPGLRRMRASVRGVAGREGEAASDWFSLLLAGESVPERGLEDIRESSIHIQRADELLISGFNPATPQEALLGAVAALSREQFDKADQWLIKACSDPALAPTVAGQISILPDSAFDKLSLNILLPIFADTGAAKTAADIILRTSGSDVWRMDLVSRLNWGDPPAEVLFRLRAFLAEGKLALAGGAIGGSDIKDPALTGLADFCRLISAGDIAGSLTHLDGVVEDRRTSSLASGVLETLLDEPGRNGTAIRMFLARASAVNGRITEACAWLEPVLTQPGVTGLLEQLAASSPGMVDAPMMLVKAAALSDDFENLRRFSSMVLEMNPGKASEIASLCESKGNERGSGRCLAYAAELSDRYQLQLDPDALLIKAVLADPSIATTAVQRKGGGPSLKAVCAIAGANASTFSDILRRRQGLSVPLSTVLVERVMTQWQAGRDDEAMSQLAGVMESNGMYDAQMTVLSRLAADGIGDWRTKAAERLLTETLDGRMSRLDFWNCVRDHSVIEKAIEGRLGSDLKEGRATPAEVSAAAGAVLASGLEIDRLLGFGELLMDSGDGGGMLSDIAKAGYEKWKAASPPVAPSLDLLKLLVSAGMMQEATETAWSRMDDRMLGLVRDTLRQKRAAVSDPGPEAARSLLYAGRPAEALAALEKDRDEGAESADLEAMALWRLGRRSAAISAWMDAFRRTGDETLLLRLHWALGEAGYSRDRRALESFVESRHRSLVPRLGRDAGTGSRLDMISTS
;
A
#
# COMPACT_ATOMS: atom_id res chain seq x y z
N MET A 1 -39.98 33.42 45.06
CA MET A 1 -40.04 32.89 43.68
C MET A 1 -38.84 33.27 42.78
N ALA A 2 -37.92 34.16 43.17
CA ALA A 2 -36.76 34.57 42.35
C ALA A 2 -35.56 33.59 42.33
N LEU A 3 -35.61 32.47 43.06
CA LEU A 3 -34.46 31.57 43.26
C LEU A 3 -34.29 30.50 42.15
N PHE A 4 -35.31 30.27 41.31
CA PHE A 4 -35.29 29.24 40.26
C PHE A 4 -35.07 29.78 38.83
N GLU A 5 -34.89 31.09 38.63
CA GLU A 5 -34.62 31.65 37.28
C GLU A 5 -33.14 31.51 36.90
N SER A 6 -32.86 31.16 35.64
CA SER A 6 -31.50 31.04 35.10
C SER A 6 -30.73 32.36 35.19
N LYS A 7 -29.40 32.29 35.32
CA LYS A 7 -28.51 33.46 35.43
C LYS A 7 -28.72 34.46 34.28
N GLN A 8 -29.00 33.94 33.09
CA GLN A 8 -29.24 34.68 31.85
C GLN A 8 -30.57 35.44 31.88
N ARG A 9 -31.66 34.83 32.36
CA ARG A 9 -32.97 35.51 32.50
C ARG A 9 -32.93 36.63 33.54
N ARG A 10 -32.19 36.44 34.64
CA ARG A 10 -32.01 37.50 35.66
C ARG A 10 -31.25 38.69 35.07
N LEU A 11 -30.19 38.43 34.32
CA LEU A 11 -29.39 39.47 33.67
C LEU A 11 -30.21 40.24 32.62
N PHE A 12 -30.99 39.52 31.80
CA PHE A 12 -31.88 40.14 30.82
C PHE A 12 -32.98 41.00 31.45
N LYS A 13 -33.57 40.57 32.58
CA LYS A 13 -34.52 41.40 33.34
C LYS A 13 -33.90 42.68 33.89
N VAL A 14 -32.64 42.62 34.36
CA VAL A 14 -31.90 43.81 34.79
C VAL A 14 -31.74 44.77 33.61
N ILE A 15 -31.31 44.28 32.45
CA ILE A 15 -31.18 45.07 31.22
C ILE A 15 -32.52 45.69 30.80
N LYS A 16 -33.61 44.91 30.84
CA LYS A 16 -34.96 45.39 30.51
C LYS A 16 -35.42 46.49 31.47
N SER A 17 -35.19 46.32 32.78
CA SER A 17 -35.50 47.37 33.77
C SER A 17 -34.64 48.64 33.62
N MET A 18 -33.41 48.52 33.10
CA MET A 18 -32.57 49.68 32.77
C MET A 18 -33.13 50.44 31.56
N ALA A 19 -33.62 49.74 30.54
CA ALA A 19 -34.28 50.36 29.41
C ALA A 19 -35.62 51.02 29.80
N ASP A 20 -36.45 50.33 30.61
CA ASP A 20 -37.75 50.84 31.07
C ASP A 20 -37.61 52.08 31.98
N SER A 21 -36.44 52.26 32.62
CA SER A 21 -36.10 53.43 33.43
C SER A 21 -35.48 54.59 32.62
N GLY A 22 -35.42 54.47 31.29
CA GLY A 22 -34.92 55.51 30.38
C GLY A 22 -33.41 55.48 30.11
N ASN A 23 -32.66 54.52 30.67
CA ASN A 23 -31.21 54.38 30.47
C ASN A 23 -30.90 53.46 29.28
N VAL A 24 -31.42 53.81 28.11
CA VAL A 24 -31.39 52.98 26.88
C VAL A 24 -29.96 52.72 26.38
N ASP A 25 -29.07 53.72 26.37
CA ASP A 25 -27.66 53.54 25.99
C ASP A 25 -26.87 52.62 26.94
N GLN A 26 -27.15 52.71 28.25
CA GLN A 26 -26.51 51.83 29.24
C GLN A 26 -27.01 50.39 29.10
N ALA A 27 -28.30 50.21 28.79
CA ALA A 27 -28.87 48.90 28.50
C ALA A 27 -28.24 48.27 27.25
N ALA A 28 -28.08 49.03 26.15
CA ALA A 28 -27.43 48.55 24.93
C ALA A 28 -25.95 48.19 25.15
N THR A 29 -25.20 49.03 25.88
CA THR A 29 -23.79 48.75 26.24
C THR A 29 -23.67 47.48 27.08
N LYS A 30 -24.62 47.28 28.02
CA LYS A 30 -24.65 46.09 28.87
C LYS A 30 -24.98 44.82 28.09
N VAL A 31 -25.89 44.93 27.12
CA VAL A 31 -26.17 43.84 26.16
C VAL A 31 -24.91 43.49 25.36
N GLU A 32 -24.17 44.47 24.86
CA GLU A 32 -22.95 44.22 24.08
C GLU A 32 -21.86 43.52 24.90
N GLN A 33 -21.64 43.94 26.15
CA GLN A 33 -20.64 43.34 27.05
C GLN A 33 -20.99 41.91 27.45
N ASP A 34 -22.27 41.64 27.73
CA ASP A 34 -22.74 40.36 28.24
C ASP A 34 -23.38 39.47 27.16
N LEU A 35 -23.25 39.83 25.89
CA LEU A 35 -23.92 39.19 24.75
C LEU A 35 -23.72 37.67 24.76
N LYS A 36 -22.47 37.20 24.92
CA LYS A 36 -22.15 35.77 24.95
C LYS A 36 -22.86 35.01 26.06
N ILE A 37 -23.08 35.64 27.22
CA ILE A 37 -23.74 35.03 28.38
C ILE A 37 -25.26 35.01 28.14
N LEU A 38 -25.82 36.08 27.58
CA LEU A 38 -27.25 36.17 27.25
C LEU A 38 -27.65 35.16 26.17
N LEU A 39 -26.74 34.86 25.24
CA LEU A 39 -26.98 33.92 24.13
C LEU A 39 -26.86 32.44 24.52
N GLU A 40 -26.51 32.08 25.76
CA GLU A 40 -26.44 30.67 26.20
C GLU A 40 -27.82 29.99 26.27
N THR A 41 -28.90 30.77 26.38
CA THR A 41 -30.28 30.26 26.46
C THR A 41 -31.06 30.56 25.17
N PRO A 42 -31.52 29.54 24.40
CA PRO A 42 -32.18 29.74 23.11
C PRO A 42 -33.49 30.53 23.20
N GLU A 43 -34.29 30.30 24.25
CA GLU A 43 -35.56 31.02 24.48
C GLU A 43 -35.37 32.54 24.64
N LEU A 44 -34.23 32.95 25.21
CA LEU A 44 -33.90 34.35 25.47
C LEU A 44 -33.30 35.03 24.24
N ALA A 45 -32.64 34.28 23.37
CA ALA A 45 -31.95 34.77 22.19
C ALA A 45 -32.89 35.50 21.20
N ARG A 46 -34.08 34.95 20.94
CA ARG A 46 -35.06 35.61 20.05
C ARG A 46 -35.67 36.86 20.68
N GLU A 47 -36.00 36.81 21.97
CA GLU A 47 -36.55 37.95 22.71
C GLU A 47 -35.53 39.10 22.76
N LEU A 48 -34.24 38.77 22.88
CA LEU A 48 -33.14 39.73 22.87
C LEU A 48 -33.02 40.50 21.55
N VAL A 49 -33.11 39.83 20.39
CA VAL A 49 -33.04 40.51 19.07
C VAL A 49 -34.19 41.48 18.88
N ALA A 50 -35.42 41.05 19.18
CA ALA A 50 -36.60 41.93 19.10
C ALA A 50 -36.46 43.13 20.04
N PHE A 51 -36.02 42.89 21.27
CA PHE A 51 -35.79 43.95 22.26
C PHE A 51 -34.73 44.97 21.81
N ILE A 52 -33.59 44.53 21.27
CA ILE A 52 -32.55 45.45 20.78
C ILE A 52 -33.06 46.30 19.59
N MET A 53 -33.86 45.71 18.69
CA MET A 53 -34.50 46.46 17.60
C MET A 53 -35.47 47.51 18.13
N ASP A 54 -36.28 47.17 19.12
CA ASP A 54 -37.25 48.09 19.73
C ASP A 54 -36.55 49.24 20.50
N LEU A 55 -35.32 49.03 20.99
CA LEU A 55 -34.47 50.09 21.56
C LEU A 55 -33.82 51.01 20.51
N GLY A 56 -33.89 50.66 19.22
CA GLY A 56 -33.30 51.47 18.15
C GLY A 56 -31.80 51.23 17.89
N TYR A 57 -31.24 50.07 18.26
CA TYR A 57 -29.84 49.70 17.93
C TYR A 57 -29.78 48.57 16.89
N PRO A 58 -30.13 48.84 15.61
CA PRO A 58 -30.20 47.82 14.57
C PRO A 58 -28.85 47.14 14.29
N ASP A 59 -27.73 47.86 14.43
CA ASP A 59 -26.39 47.29 14.21
C ASP A 59 -25.97 46.30 15.33
N LEU A 60 -26.42 46.53 16.57
CA LEU A 60 -26.20 45.58 17.67
C LEU A 60 -27.12 44.37 17.53
N SER A 61 -28.36 44.59 17.08
CA SER A 61 -29.33 43.53 16.79
C SER A 61 -28.86 42.63 15.64
N ALA A 62 -28.29 43.20 14.57
CA ALA A 62 -27.73 42.44 13.45
C ALA A 62 -26.56 41.56 13.90
N ARG A 63 -25.64 42.09 14.72
CA ARG A 63 -24.51 41.34 15.29
C ARG A 63 -24.99 40.23 16.24
N ALA A 64 -25.96 40.51 17.10
CA ALA A 64 -26.59 39.51 17.96
C ALA A 64 -27.30 38.43 17.13
N GLY A 65 -28.03 38.82 16.08
CA GLY A 65 -28.72 37.91 15.17
C GLY A 65 -27.77 36.98 14.43
N GLU A 66 -26.63 37.49 13.94
CA GLU A 66 -25.58 36.67 13.31
C GLU A 66 -25.02 35.61 14.27
N GLU A 67 -24.75 36.02 15.52
CA GLU A 67 -24.29 35.11 16.57
C GLU A 67 -25.34 34.07 16.98
N ILE A 68 -26.63 34.44 16.99
CA ILE A 68 -27.73 33.52 17.28
C ILE A 68 -27.89 32.51 16.15
N ILE A 69 -27.85 32.93 14.89
CA ILE A 69 -27.90 32.02 13.73
C ILE A 69 -26.75 31.02 13.79
N ARG A 70 -25.58 31.45 14.28
CA ARG A 70 -24.40 30.58 14.46
C ARG A 70 -24.56 29.59 15.61
N LEU A 71 -25.05 30.03 16.77
CA LEU A 71 -25.14 29.22 18.00
C LEU A 71 -26.40 28.35 18.07
N HIS A 72 -27.53 28.83 17.53
CA HIS A 72 -28.87 28.22 17.61
C HIS A 72 -29.51 28.16 16.23
N ARG A 73 -29.20 27.11 15.45
CA ARG A 73 -29.66 26.94 14.06
C ARG A 73 -31.18 26.88 13.92
N ASP A 74 -31.88 26.38 14.94
CA ASP A 74 -33.35 26.30 15.05
C ASP A 74 -34.03 27.67 15.09
N LEU A 75 -33.31 28.69 15.55
CA LEU A 75 -33.80 30.08 15.62
C LEU A 75 -33.41 30.92 14.39
N ALA A 76 -32.68 30.34 13.42
CA ALA A 76 -32.19 31.10 12.27
C ALA A 76 -33.32 31.70 11.42
N THR A 77 -34.27 30.90 10.96
CA THR A 77 -35.40 31.39 10.14
C THR A 77 -36.25 32.46 10.85
N PRO A 78 -36.68 32.29 12.12
CA PRO A 78 -37.48 33.33 12.79
C PRO A 78 -36.68 34.61 13.09
N VAL A 79 -35.37 34.53 13.34
CA VAL A 79 -34.51 35.71 13.54
C VAL A 79 -34.28 36.45 12.21
N VAL A 80 -34.02 35.73 11.12
CA VAL A 80 -33.86 36.33 9.79
C VAL A 80 -35.13 37.07 9.36
N ARG A 81 -36.31 36.45 9.50
CA ARG A 81 -37.59 37.10 9.21
C ARG A 81 -37.78 38.37 10.02
N LEU A 82 -37.47 38.33 11.32
CA LEU A 82 -37.57 39.51 12.19
C LEU A 82 -36.66 40.66 11.73
N LEU A 83 -35.43 40.36 11.31
CA LEU A 83 -34.49 41.36 10.79
C LEU A 83 -34.92 41.90 9.41
N GLU A 84 -35.45 41.04 8.53
CA GLU A 84 -35.97 41.43 7.21
C GLU A 84 -37.23 42.32 7.33
N ASP A 85 -38.20 41.92 8.16
CA ASP A 85 -39.46 42.65 8.36
C ASP A 85 -39.22 44.06 8.91
N ARG A 86 -38.21 44.21 9.77
CA ARG A 86 -37.84 45.48 10.42
C ARG A 86 -36.77 46.27 9.67
N GLN A 87 -36.27 45.78 8.55
CA GLN A 87 -35.19 46.46 7.82
C GLN A 87 -35.60 47.85 7.30
N SER A 88 -36.84 47.98 6.82
CA SER A 88 -37.40 49.25 6.33
C SER A 88 -37.48 50.32 7.40
N ASP A 89 -37.53 49.92 8.67
CA ASP A 89 -37.57 50.86 9.80
C ASP A 89 -36.18 51.52 10.01
N PHE A 90 -35.10 50.92 9.49
CA PHE A 90 -33.72 51.36 9.69
C PHE A 90 -32.90 51.44 8.37
N PRO A 91 -33.29 52.28 7.39
CA PRO A 91 -32.68 52.31 6.05
C PRO A 91 -31.22 52.80 6.03
N ARG A 92 -30.70 53.36 7.13
CA ARG A 92 -29.31 53.84 7.26
C ARG A 92 -28.36 52.87 7.95
N SER A 93 -28.87 51.79 8.54
CA SER A 93 -28.08 50.83 9.29
C SER A 93 -27.24 49.97 8.35
N PHE A 94 -25.91 50.12 8.44
CA PHE A 94 -24.98 49.41 7.59
C PHE A 94 -24.81 47.96 8.03
N GLU A 95 -24.67 47.68 9.33
CA GLU A 95 -24.46 46.31 9.81
C GLU A 95 -25.69 45.44 9.60
N LEU A 96 -26.90 46.01 9.76
CA LEU A 96 -28.14 45.30 9.44
C LEU A 96 -28.21 44.91 7.95
N LEU A 97 -27.91 45.85 7.05
CA LEU A 97 -27.85 45.57 5.61
C LEU A 97 -26.77 44.52 5.28
N ARG A 98 -25.57 44.64 5.87
CA ARG A 98 -24.45 43.73 5.63
C ARG A 98 -24.80 42.30 6.06
N THR A 99 -25.37 42.12 7.25
CA THR A 99 -25.74 40.82 7.79
C THR A 99 -26.86 40.19 6.96
N LEU A 100 -27.91 40.94 6.60
CA LEU A 100 -28.98 40.43 5.73
C LEU A 100 -28.47 40.05 4.33
N TRP A 101 -27.57 40.87 3.76
CA TRP A 101 -26.96 40.58 2.45
C TRP A 101 -26.18 39.26 2.47
N GLN A 102 -25.34 39.04 3.48
CA GLN A 102 -24.61 37.78 3.65
C GLN A 102 -25.54 36.58 3.84
N ILE A 103 -26.64 36.75 4.57
CA ILE A 103 -27.64 35.69 4.78
C ILE A 103 -28.31 35.32 3.45
N LYS A 104 -28.75 36.30 2.66
CA LYS A 104 -29.37 36.09 1.33
C LYS A 104 -28.42 35.39 0.35
N LEU A 105 -27.14 35.78 0.34
CA LEU A 105 -26.12 35.11 -0.45
C LEU A 105 -25.97 33.63 -0.08
N ARG A 106 -25.94 33.30 1.22
CA ARG A 106 -25.88 31.91 1.70
C ARG A 106 -27.13 31.11 1.36
N GLN A 107 -28.30 31.75 1.32
CA GLN A 107 -29.57 31.16 0.91
C GLN A 107 -29.72 31.02 -0.62
N ARG A 108 -28.76 31.52 -1.42
CA ARG A 108 -28.84 31.61 -2.89
C ARG A 108 -30.01 32.46 -3.41
N ASP A 109 -30.52 33.36 -2.57
CA ASP A 109 -31.59 34.30 -2.93
C ASP A 109 -30.97 35.60 -3.46
N TYR A 110 -30.40 35.52 -4.67
CA TYR A 110 -29.73 36.66 -5.31
C TYR A 110 -30.71 37.77 -5.70
N THR A 111 -31.95 37.38 -6.06
CA THR A 111 -33.05 38.31 -6.34
C THR A 111 -33.40 39.12 -5.10
N GLY A 112 -33.65 38.44 -3.97
CA GLY A 112 -33.98 39.09 -2.71
C GLY A 112 -32.85 39.96 -2.18
N ALA A 113 -31.58 39.56 -2.37
CA ALA A 113 -30.43 40.39 -2.03
C ALA A 113 -30.44 41.73 -2.79
N ILE A 114 -30.69 41.71 -4.10
CA ILE A 114 -30.73 42.93 -4.94
C ILE A 114 -31.97 43.77 -4.65
N GLU A 115 -33.13 43.15 -4.46
CA GLU A 115 -34.39 43.85 -4.12
C GLU A 115 -34.29 44.58 -2.78
N MET A 116 -33.57 44.00 -1.83
CA MET A 116 -33.31 44.60 -0.54
C MET A 116 -32.61 45.97 -0.65
N LEU A 117 -31.71 46.15 -1.62
CA LEU A 117 -31.05 47.43 -1.86
C LEU A 117 -32.02 48.54 -2.30
N ASN A 118 -33.20 48.20 -2.82
CA ASN A 118 -34.22 49.20 -3.16
C ASN A 118 -34.87 49.84 -1.91
N ARG A 119 -34.74 49.22 -0.73
CA ARG A 119 -35.40 49.65 0.53
C ARG A 119 -34.49 50.43 1.47
N VAL A 120 -33.27 50.76 1.03
CA VAL A 120 -32.17 51.24 1.88
C VAL A 120 -31.62 52.57 1.35
N ASP A 121 -31.11 53.42 2.24
CA ASP A 121 -30.53 54.71 1.86
C ASP A 121 -29.24 54.51 1.04
N ARG A 122 -29.03 55.38 0.03
CA ARG A 122 -27.84 55.36 -0.85
C ARG A 122 -26.51 55.39 -0.08
N SER A 123 -26.47 56.03 1.08
CA SER A 123 -25.26 56.07 1.93
C SER A 123 -24.90 54.71 2.51
N ALA A 124 -25.89 53.89 2.88
CA ALA A 124 -25.64 52.54 3.40
C ALA A 124 -25.29 51.57 2.26
N GLU A 125 -25.93 51.70 1.09
CA GLU A 125 -25.58 50.96 -0.14
C GLU A 125 -24.14 51.25 -0.57
N THR A 126 -23.71 52.52 -0.55
CA THR A 126 -22.33 52.91 -0.92
C THR A 126 -21.31 52.28 0.04
N LYS A 127 -21.57 52.35 1.35
CA LYS A 127 -20.71 51.70 2.36
C LYS A 127 -20.65 50.19 2.20
N LEU A 128 -21.76 49.54 1.84
CA LEU A 128 -21.79 48.10 1.52
C LEU A 128 -20.89 47.79 0.33
N PHE A 129 -20.99 48.57 -0.75
CA PHE A 129 -20.17 48.34 -1.94
C PHE A 129 -18.68 48.58 -1.67
N GLU A 130 -18.31 49.63 -0.93
CA GLU A 130 -16.92 49.88 -0.51
C GLU A 130 -16.38 48.73 0.37
N SER A 131 -17.21 48.23 1.29
CA SER A 131 -16.87 47.10 2.16
C SER A 131 -16.66 45.81 1.37
N LEU A 132 -17.54 45.50 0.41
CA LEU A 132 -17.43 44.32 -0.45
C LEU A 132 -16.22 44.41 -1.39
N GLU A 133 -15.98 45.58 -1.98
CA GLU A 133 -14.81 45.83 -2.84
C GLU A 133 -13.49 45.66 -2.07
N SER A 134 -13.42 46.25 -0.87
CA SER A 134 -12.27 46.12 0.02
C SER A 134 -12.08 44.67 0.48
N GLY A 135 -13.17 43.99 0.79
CA GLY A 135 -13.18 42.57 1.17
C GLY A 135 -12.67 41.66 0.04
N ALA A 136 -13.16 41.84 -1.19
CA ALA A 136 -12.72 41.07 -2.35
C ALA A 136 -11.23 41.33 -2.69
N ARG A 137 -10.79 42.59 -2.66
CA ARG A 137 -9.37 42.95 -2.87
C ARG A 137 -8.45 42.42 -1.77
N SER A 138 -8.91 42.44 -0.52
CA SER A 138 -8.17 41.87 0.60
C SER A 138 -8.03 40.35 0.45
N ALA A 139 -9.14 39.66 0.16
CA ALA A 139 -9.13 38.23 -0.11
C ALA A 139 -8.17 37.88 -1.27
N GLU A 140 -8.17 38.69 -2.33
CA GLU A 140 -7.24 38.52 -3.45
C GLU A 140 -5.77 38.70 -3.06
N ARG A 141 -5.45 39.67 -2.20
CA ARG A 141 -4.07 39.93 -1.76
C ARG A 141 -3.51 38.84 -0.84
N PHE A 142 -4.35 38.21 -0.02
CA PHE A 142 -3.93 37.20 0.96
C PHE A 142 -4.00 35.76 0.40
N ALA A 143 -4.71 35.55 -0.71
CA ALA A 143 -4.68 34.29 -1.43
C ALA A 143 -3.33 34.16 -2.15
N ALA A 144 -2.40 33.41 -1.54
CA ALA A 144 -1.07 33.18 -2.11
C ALA A 144 -1.14 32.52 -3.50
N ASP A 145 -2.14 31.64 -3.73
CA ASP A 145 -2.48 31.04 -5.03
C ASP A 145 -3.95 30.56 -5.11
N LYS A 146 -4.58 30.22 -3.98
CA LYS A 146 -5.96 29.69 -3.94
C LYS A 146 -6.83 30.39 -2.89
N LEU A 147 -8.09 30.63 -3.23
CA LEU A 147 -9.15 31.19 -2.38
C LEU A 147 -9.77 30.09 -1.50
N LEU A 148 -10.04 30.43 -0.24
CA LEU A 148 -10.79 29.59 0.70
C LEU A 148 -12.32 29.77 0.49
N GLU A 149 -13.12 28.81 0.94
CA GLU A 149 -14.58 28.79 0.79
C GLU A 149 -15.27 30.06 1.37
N GLY A 150 -14.73 30.63 2.46
CA GLY A 150 -15.22 31.88 3.05
C GLY A 150 -14.86 33.15 2.28
N ASP A 151 -13.87 33.08 1.39
CA ASP A 151 -13.50 34.20 0.52
C ASP A 151 -14.37 34.27 -0.73
N VAL A 152 -14.91 33.14 -1.20
CA VAL A 152 -15.84 33.07 -2.34
C VAL A 152 -17.10 33.92 -2.11
N ASP A 153 -17.61 33.97 -0.86
CA ASP A 153 -18.73 34.84 -0.46
C ASP A 153 -18.49 36.31 -0.81
N ARG A 154 -17.24 36.77 -0.65
CA ARG A 154 -16.84 38.15 -0.91
C ARG A 154 -16.83 38.46 -2.41
N PHE A 155 -16.35 37.52 -3.23
CA PHE A 155 -16.35 37.65 -4.70
C PHE A 155 -17.77 37.58 -5.27
N VAL A 156 -18.60 36.65 -4.80
CA VAL A 156 -20.01 36.55 -5.21
C VAL A 156 -20.77 37.81 -4.83
N GLY A 157 -20.62 38.28 -3.58
CA GLY A 157 -21.25 39.51 -3.12
C GLY A 157 -20.79 40.75 -3.90
N TRP A 158 -19.49 40.86 -4.19
CA TRP A 158 -18.96 41.95 -4.99
C TRP A 158 -19.43 41.91 -6.46
N SER A 159 -19.52 40.72 -7.05
CA SER A 159 -20.04 40.54 -8.42
C SER A 159 -21.50 41.00 -8.53
N LEU A 160 -22.37 40.63 -7.58
CA LEU A 160 -23.76 41.12 -7.54
C LEU A 160 -23.84 42.64 -7.37
N ALA A 161 -22.93 43.25 -6.59
CA ALA A 161 -22.83 44.69 -6.48
C ALA A 161 -22.40 45.36 -7.80
N GLN A 162 -21.45 44.77 -8.54
CA GLN A 162 -21.06 45.25 -9.88
C GLN A 162 -22.20 45.12 -10.90
N PHE A 163 -22.95 44.01 -10.85
CA PHE A 163 -24.15 43.82 -11.65
C PHE A 163 -25.20 44.91 -11.35
N ARG A 164 -25.46 45.22 -10.07
CA ARG A 164 -26.36 46.32 -9.66
C ARG A 164 -25.92 47.69 -10.19
N LYS A 165 -24.61 47.92 -10.34
CA LYS A 165 -24.04 49.14 -10.95
C LYS A 165 -24.11 49.14 -12.48
N GLY A 166 -24.69 48.12 -13.12
CA GLY A 166 -24.78 47.99 -14.57
C GLY A 166 -23.49 47.49 -15.23
N ARG A 167 -22.49 47.05 -14.46
CA ARG A 167 -21.18 46.61 -14.96
C ARG A 167 -21.14 45.10 -15.10
N VAL A 168 -21.92 44.57 -16.05
CA VAL A 168 -22.14 43.11 -16.21
C VAL A 168 -20.85 42.37 -16.54
N GLN A 169 -20.01 42.90 -17.43
CA GLN A 169 -18.75 42.24 -17.79
C GLN A 169 -17.78 42.17 -16.61
N GLU A 170 -17.61 43.26 -15.84
CA GLU A 170 -16.79 43.27 -14.62
C GLU A 170 -17.29 42.26 -13.57
N ALA A 171 -18.62 42.12 -13.46
CA ALA A 171 -19.24 41.14 -12.57
C ALA A 171 -18.91 39.71 -12.97
N LEU A 172 -18.98 39.39 -14.27
CA LEU A 172 -18.64 38.07 -14.80
C LEU A 172 -17.13 37.79 -14.72
N ASP A 173 -16.27 38.76 -14.99
CA ASP A 173 -14.81 38.66 -14.83
C ASP A 173 -14.41 38.36 -13.39
N THR A 174 -15.09 39.00 -12.42
CA THR A 174 -14.87 38.76 -11.00
C THR A 174 -15.23 37.33 -10.61
N LEU A 175 -16.33 36.78 -11.15
CA LEU A 175 -16.73 35.40 -10.93
C LEU A 175 -15.79 34.39 -11.59
N LEU A 176 -15.34 34.66 -12.83
CA LEU A 176 -14.37 33.80 -13.51
C LEU A 176 -13.03 33.78 -12.77
N LYS A 177 -12.53 34.93 -12.32
CA LYS A 177 -11.33 35.01 -11.47
C LYS A 177 -11.52 34.23 -10.17
N ALA A 178 -12.69 34.33 -9.55
CA ALA A 178 -12.99 33.57 -8.34
C ALA A 178 -12.99 32.06 -8.62
N ALA A 179 -13.54 31.62 -9.76
CA ALA A 179 -13.52 30.21 -10.17
C ALA A 179 -12.10 29.69 -10.37
N GLN A 180 -11.28 30.41 -11.14
CA GLN A 180 -9.89 30.03 -11.45
C GLN A 180 -8.99 29.97 -10.21
N LYS A 181 -9.22 30.85 -9.23
CA LYS A 181 -8.47 30.87 -7.98
C LYS A 181 -9.09 30.00 -6.90
N SER A 182 -10.26 29.40 -7.10
CA SER A 182 -10.92 28.64 -6.03
C SER A 182 -10.14 27.36 -5.69
N ALA A 183 -9.98 27.06 -4.40
CA ALA A 183 -9.37 25.79 -4.00
C ALA A 183 -10.22 24.56 -4.35
N ARG A 184 -11.55 24.74 -4.42
CA ARG A 184 -12.54 23.71 -4.77
C ARG A 184 -13.67 24.32 -5.61
N PRO A 185 -14.31 23.57 -6.52
CA PRO A 185 -15.51 24.03 -7.22
C PRO A 185 -16.58 24.45 -6.21
N ASP A 186 -17.14 25.65 -6.40
CA ASP A 186 -18.23 26.18 -5.57
C ASP A 186 -19.42 26.51 -6.46
N ASP A 187 -20.52 25.78 -6.31
CA ASP A 187 -21.74 25.90 -7.11
C ASP A 187 -22.37 27.30 -7.08
N ARG A 188 -22.03 28.12 -6.08
CA ARG A 188 -22.52 29.50 -5.99
C ARG A 188 -21.99 30.38 -7.11
N ILE A 189 -20.79 30.10 -7.63
CA ILE A 189 -20.21 30.86 -8.73
C ILE A 189 -21.00 30.64 -10.04
N PRO A 190 -21.16 29.40 -10.57
CA PRO A 190 -21.91 29.16 -11.79
C PRO A 190 -23.40 29.50 -11.64
N SER A 191 -24.00 29.29 -10.46
CA SER A 191 -25.41 29.70 -10.25
C SER A 191 -25.62 31.21 -10.31
N VAL A 192 -24.64 32.02 -9.87
CA VAL A 192 -24.71 33.48 -10.05
C VAL A 192 -24.49 33.86 -11.51
N VAL A 193 -23.57 33.21 -12.21
CA VAL A 193 -23.37 33.46 -13.66
C VAL A 193 -24.64 33.11 -14.44
N GLU A 194 -25.27 31.96 -14.16
CA GLU A 194 -26.55 31.54 -14.75
C GLU A 194 -27.71 32.49 -14.38
N TRP A 195 -27.72 32.98 -13.14
CA TRP A 195 -28.67 33.99 -12.72
C TRP A 195 -28.45 35.33 -13.45
N ILE A 196 -27.20 35.74 -13.71
CA ILE A 196 -26.89 36.95 -14.50
C ILE A 196 -27.34 36.76 -15.95
N SER A 197 -27.11 35.58 -16.55
CA SER A 197 -27.44 35.32 -17.95
C SER A 197 -28.94 35.32 -18.22
N THR A 198 -29.77 34.95 -17.25
CA THR A 198 -31.24 34.87 -17.39
C THR A 198 -32.00 36.17 -17.09
N ARG A 199 -31.31 37.29 -16.83
CA ARG A 199 -31.94 38.52 -16.33
C ARG A 199 -32.49 39.48 -17.37
N LYS A 200 -32.00 39.42 -18.62
CA LYS A 200 -32.32 40.41 -19.65
C LYS A 200 -33.50 40.02 -20.56
N GLY A 201 -34.11 38.84 -20.37
CA GLY A 201 -35.25 38.36 -21.17
C GLY A 201 -35.50 36.87 -20.95
N ASP A 202 -36.38 36.29 -21.77
CA ASP A 202 -36.70 34.85 -21.75
C ASP A 202 -35.54 33.98 -22.27
N GLU A 203 -34.63 34.57 -23.05
CA GLU A 203 -33.40 33.94 -23.56
C GLU A 203 -32.18 34.30 -22.71
N ARG A 204 -31.23 33.35 -22.60
CA ARG A 204 -29.97 33.55 -21.87
C ARG A 204 -29.05 34.49 -22.63
N ASP A 205 -28.50 35.50 -21.95
CA ASP A 205 -27.48 36.41 -22.51
C ASP A 205 -26.24 35.60 -22.95
N PRO A 206 -25.88 35.59 -24.26
CA PRO A 206 -24.76 34.79 -24.77
C PRO A 206 -23.43 35.12 -24.11
N LEU A 207 -23.23 36.36 -23.65
CA LEU A 207 -22.02 36.73 -22.91
C LEU A 207 -21.98 35.99 -21.56
N GLY A 208 -23.11 35.92 -20.85
CA GLY A 208 -23.21 35.17 -19.60
C GLY A 208 -22.99 33.67 -19.81
N VAL A 209 -23.52 33.11 -20.90
CA VAL A 209 -23.30 31.70 -21.27
C VAL A 209 -21.82 31.41 -21.55
N LEU A 210 -21.13 32.27 -22.30
CA LEU A 210 -19.69 32.12 -22.54
C LEU A 210 -18.90 32.09 -21.24
N TYR A 211 -19.20 32.98 -20.29
CA TYR A 211 -18.56 32.97 -18.97
C TYR A 211 -18.95 31.74 -18.15
N LEU A 212 -20.17 31.22 -18.29
CA LEU A 212 -20.60 29.99 -17.64
C LEU A 212 -19.78 28.79 -18.13
N VAL A 213 -19.56 28.69 -19.44
CA VAL A 213 -18.67 27.68 -20.05
C VAL A 213 -17.25 27.80 -19.48
N ARG A 214 -16.70 29.02 -19.42
CA ARG A 214 -15.35 29.27 -18.87
C ARG A 214 -15.24 28.96 -17.37
N VAL A 215 -16.29 29.22 -16.59
CA VAL A 215 -16.33 28.85 -15.16
C VAL A 215 -16.38 27.34 -14.99
N TYR A 216 -17.18 26.62 -15.77
CA TYR A 216 -17.19 25.17 -15.72
C TYR A 216 -15.86 24.56 -16.16
N LEU A 217 -15.18 25.14 -17.17
CA LEU A 217 -13.82 24.77 -17.54
C LEU A 217 -12.81 25.02 -16.43
N ALA A 218 -12.90 26.16 -15.73
CA ALA A 218 -12.04 26.44 -14.57
C ALA A 218 -12.28 25.46 -13.39
N PHE A 219 -13.46 24.85 -13.33
CA PHE A 219 -13.79 23.78 -12.39
C PHE A 219 -13.52 22.38 -12.93
N GLU A 220 -12.92 22.26 -14.13
CA GLU A 220 -12.66 21.00 -14.83
C GLU A 220 -13.94 20.17 -15.09
N ASN A 221 -15.11 20.82 -15.18
CA ASN A 221 -16.39 20.18 -15.48
C ASN A 221 -16.75 20.30 -16.97
N VAL A 222 -16.18 19.40 -17.76
CA VAL A 222 -16.32 19.38 -19.23
C VAL A 222 -17.77 19.15 -19.68
N GLU A 223 -18.53 18.28 -19.00
CA GLU A 223 -19.91 17.96 -19.40
C GLU A 223 -20.86 19.17 -19.30
N LEU A 224 -20.76 19.93 -18.21
CA LEU A 224 -21.57 21.14 -18.04
C LEU A 224 -21.10 22.27 -18.96
N ALA A 225 -19.80 22.34 -19.29
CA ALA A 225 -19.31 23.25 -20.32
C ALA A 225 -19.92 22.91 -21.69
N LEU A 226 -19.87 21.63 -22.09
CA LEU A 226 -20.44 21.15 -23.36
C LEU A 226 -21.94 21.38 -23.46
N ARG A 227 -22.69 21.20 -22.37
CA ARG A 227 -24.15 21.39 -22.35
C ARG A 227 -24.58 22.81 -22.69
N ASN A 228 -23.76 23.82 -22.38
CA ASN A 228 -24.11 25.23 -22.57
C ASN A 228 -23.55 25.83 -23.88
N LEU A 229 -22.69 25.12 -24.61
CA LEU A 229 -22.13 25.60 -25.89
C LEU A 229 -23.18 25.81 -27.01
N PRO A 230 -24.24 24.99 -27.14
CA PRO A 230 -25.21 25.17 -28.22
C PRO A 230 -25.90 26.54 -28.21
N ASP A 231 -26.09 27.13 -27.03
CA ASP A 231 -26.65 28.48 -26.84
C ASP A 231 -25.76 29.58 -27.48
N LEU A 232 -24.51 29.26 -27.84
CA LEU A 232 -23.57 30.20 -28.47
C LEU A 232 -23.52 30.12 -30.01
N PHE A 233 -24.19 29.15 -30.66
CA PHE A 233 -24.10 28.99 -32.12
C PHE A 233 -24.74 30.15 -32.89
N GLU A 234 -25.77 30.77 -32.32
CA GLU A 234 -26.46 31.93 -32.90
C GLU A 234 -26.03 33.27 -32.25
N ALA A 235 -24.96 33.25 -31.46
CA ALA A 235 -24.46 34.44 -30.79
C ALA A 235 -23.82 35.44 -31.77
N PRO A 236 -23.69 36.72 -31.38
CA PRO A 236 -22.90 37.72 -32.11
C PRO A 236 -21.48 37.24 -32.43
N LYS A 237 -20.95 37.62 -33.60
CA LYS A 237 -19.66 37.13 -34.14
C LYS A 237 -18.48 37.31 -33.18
N ASP A 238 -18.45 38.38 -32.40
CA ASP A 238 -17.42 38.67 -31.40
C ASP A 238 -17.44 37.66 -30.24
N ILE A 239 -18.64 37.25 -29.81
CA ILE A 239 -18.84 36.22 -28.79
C ILE A 239 -18.49 34.84 -29.36
N VAL A 240 -18.93 34.52 -30.58
CA VAL A 240 -18.58 33.25 -31.27
C VAL A 240 -17.07 33.11 -31.43
N THR A 241 -16.38 34.18 -31.84
CA THR A 241 -14.91 34.18 -31.98
C THR A 241 -14.22 33.96 -30.63
N SER A 242 -14.75 34.55 -29.56
CA SER A 242 -14.23 34.33 -28.21
C SER A 242 -14.50 32.90 -27.72
N ALA A 243 -15.67 32.34 -28.03
CA ALA A 243 -16.02 30.95 -27.73
C ALA A 243 -15.12 29.97 -28.47
N LEU A 244 -14.83 30.22 -29.76
CA LEU A 244 -13.88 29.42 -30.55
C LEU A 244 -12.51 29.34 -29.88
N ALA A 245 -11.95 30.48 -29.45
CA ALA A 245 -10.65 30.50 -28.80
C ALA A 245 -10.62 29.74 -27.47
N VAL A 246 -11.73 29.75 -26.73
CA VAL A 246 -11.87 28.97 -25.47
C VAL A 246 -11.98 27.47 -25.78
N VAL A 247 -12.83 27.10 -26.74
CA VAL A 247 -13.03 25.69 -27.10
C VAL A 247 -11.74 25.08 -27.65
N GLU A 248 -11.05 25.78 -28.55
CA GLU A 248 -9.80 25.32 -29.16
C GLU A 248 -8.67 25.12 -28.15
N LYS A 249 -8.45 26.10 -27.27
CA LYS A 249 -7.30 26.11 -26.35
C LYS A 249 -7.51 25.29 -25.09
N GLU A 250 -8.74 25.24 -24.59
CA GLU A 250 -9.04 24.70 -23.27
C GLU A 250 -9.90 23.44 -23.37
N LEU A 251 -11.01 23.46 -24.13
CA LEU A 251 -12.00 22.38 -24.09
C LEU A 251 -11.60 21.12 -24.88
N ILE A 252 -11.09 21.27 -26.12
CA ILE A 252 -10.76 20.12 -26.99
C ILE A 252 -9.72 19.19 -26.34
N HIS A 253 -8.77 19.74 -25.57
CA HIS A 253 -7.75 18.95 -24.90
C HIS A 253 -8.23 18.24 -23.63
N LEU A 254 -9.36 18.69 -23.06
CA LEU A 254 -9.93 18.14 -21.82
C LEU A 254 -11.06 17.14 -22.09
N ASP A 255 -11.73 17.24 -23.24
CA ASP A 255 -12.80 16.34 -23.64
C ASP A 255 -12.25 15.01 -24.20
N LEU A 256 -12.65 13.90 -23.60
CA LEU A 256 -12.32 12.55 -24.08
C LEU A 256 -13.25 12.09 -25.21
N THR A 257 -14.31 12.86 -25.52
CA THR A 257 -15.26 12.59 -26.60
C THR A 257 -15.02 13.52 -27.79
N ASN A 258 -15.62 13.19 -28.94
CA ASN A 258 -15.56 14.06 -30.13
C ASN A 258 -16.57 15.23 -30.08
N ARG A 259 -17.39 15.36 -29.02
CA ARG A 259 -18.46 16.37 -28.95
C ARG A 259 -17.92 17.80 -28.93
N SER A 260 -16.86 18.08 -28.19
CA SER A 260 -16.19 19.39 -28.21
C SER A 260 -15.73 19.79 -29.61
N ARG A 261 -15.17 18.84 -30.38
CA ARG A 261 -14.73 19.06 -31.77
C ARG A 261 -15.90 19.26 -32.73
N ILE A 262 -17.00 18.52 -32.56
CA ILE A 262 -18.24 18.73 -33.32
C ILE A 262 -18.83 20.12 -33.03
N TYR A 263 -18.89 20.54 -31.77
CA TYR A 263 -19.35 21.89 -31.41
C TYR A 263 -18.38 22.98 -31.86
N PHE A 264 -17.07 22.70 -31.86
CA PHE A 264 -16.06 23.58 -32.42
C PHE A 264 -16.29 23.82 -33.92
N VAL A 265 -16.58 22.76 -34.70
CA VAL A 265 -16.96 22.85 -36.11
C VAL A 265 -18.18 23.75 -36.30
N ARG A 266 -19.23 23.59 -35.49
CA ARG A 266 -20.46 24.40 -35.59
C ARG A 266 -20.20 25.87 -35.26
N LEU A 267 -19.32 26.14 -34.30
CA LEU A 267 -18.85 27.50 -34.03
C LEU A 267 -18.03 28.06 -35.20
N LEU A 268 -17.18 27.25 -35.87
CA LEU A 268 -16.43 27.67 -37.06
C LEU A 268 -17.37 28.03 -38.21
N ALA A 269 -18.40 27.22 -38.44
CA ALA A 269 -19.44 27.49 -39.44
C ALA A 269 -20.19 28.79 -39.12
N SER A 270 -20.53 29.01 -37.85
CA SER A 270 -21.24 30.22 -37.40
C SER A 270 -20.34 31.47 -37.43
N ALA A 271 -19.01 31.29 -37.40
CA ALA A 271 -18.02 32.33 -37.65
C ALA A 271 -17.68 32.53 -39.14
N GLU A 272 -18.40 31.88 -40.07
CA GLU A 272 -18.18 31.92 -41.53
C GLU A 272 -16.81 31.38 -41.98
N ARG A 273 -16.16 30.53 -41.17
CA ARG A 273 -14.90 29.83 -41.51
C ARG A 273 -15.20 28.45 -42.12
N PHE A 274 -15.85 28.42 -43.28
CA PHE A 274 -16.40 27.20 -43.88
C PHE A 274 -15.33 26.17 -44.29
N ASP A 275 -14.17 26.61 -44.77
CA ASP A 275 -13.07 25.70 -45.14
C ASP A 275 -12.48 24.96 -43.94
N ASP A 276 -12.27 25.68 -42.83
CA ASP A 276 -11.75 25.10 -41.58
C ASP A 276 -12.78 24.15 -40.97
N SER A 277 -14.05 24.53 -40.99
CA SER A 277 -15.18 23.70 -40.55
C SER A 277 -15.26 22.40 -41.38
N SER A 278 -15.14 22.50 -42.70
CA SER A 278 -15.16 21.35 -43.62
C SER A 278 -13.99 20.40 -43.39
N ARG A 279 -12.77 20.93 -43.21
CA ARG A 279 -11.56 20.14 -42.94
C ARG A 279 -11.66 19.35 -41.64
N GLU A 280 -12.14 19.99 -40.58
CA GLU A 280 -12.25 19.35 -39.28
C GLU A 280 -13.37 18.29 -39.26
N LEU A 281 -14.49 18.51 -39.98
CA LEU A 281 -15.51 17.47 -40.17
C LEU A 281 -15.02 16.31 -41.01
N GLU A 282 -14.27 16.55 -42.10
CA GLU A 282 -13.68 15.46 -42.89
C GLU A 282 -12.73 14.61 -42.03
N ARG A 283 -11.95 15.27 -41.17
CA ARG A 283 -11.07 14.58 -40.22
C ARG A 283 -11.87 13.71 -39.25
N LEU A 284 -12.91 14.27 -38.61
CA LEU A 284 -13.81 13.52 -37.73
C LEU A 284 -14.48 12.35 -38.46
N PHE A 285 -14.91 12.56 -39.70
CA PHE A 285 -15.52 11.54 -40.56
C PHE A 285 -14.56 10.38 -40.83
N SER A 286 -13.28 10.68 -41.11
CA SER A 286 -12.22 9.70 -41.34
C SER A 286 -11.81 8.93 -40.08
N GLU A 287 -11.94 9.55 -38.90
CA GLU A 287 -11.73 8.94 -37.59
C GLU A 287 -12.92 8.05 -37.15
N GLY A 288 -13.98 7.95 -37.98
CA GLY A 288 -15.12 7.05 -37.76
C GLY A 288 -16.31 7.68 -37.03
N GLU A 289 -16.34 9.00 -36.87
CA GLU A 289 -17.44 9.69 -36.18
C GLU A 289 -18.75 9.62 -37.00
N ARG A 290 -19.83 9.18 -36.37
CA ARG A 290 -21.16 8.98 -36.99
C ARG A 290 -22.32 9.38 -36.07
N SER A 291 -22.07 10.16 -35.03
CA SER A 291 -23.12 10.60 -34.09
C SER A 291 -24.18 11.49 -34.75
N LEU A 292 -25.34 11.59 -34.12
CA LEU A 292 -26.40 12.54 -34.49
C LEU A 292 -25.88 14.00 -34.45
N ASP A 293 -25.04 14.31 -33.46
CA ASP A 293 -24.42 15.64 -33.31
C ASP A 293 -23.54 15.98 -34.54
N PHE A 294 -22.87 14.98 -35.12
CA PHE A 294 -22.08 15.13 -36.35
C PHE A 294 -22.98 15.40 -37.58
N GLU A 295 -24.10 14.69 -37.70
CA GLU A 295 -25.09 14.92 -38.76
C GLU A 295 -25.68 16.33 -38.70
N ASP A 296 -26.05 16.79 -37.50
CA ASP A 296 -26.56 18.13 -37.27
C ASP A 296 -25.51 19.19 -37.66
N ALA A 297 -24.24 18.97 -37.30
CA ALA A 297 -23.13 19.86 -37.67
C ALA A 297 -22.89 19.91 -39.18
N LEU A 298 -22.95 18.76 -39.85
CA LEU A 298 -22.76 18.66 -41.29
C LEU A 298 -23.93 19.31 -42.05
N THR A 299 -25.16 19.11 -41.60
CA THR A 299 -26.35 19.72 -42.18
C THR A 299 -26.32 21.25 -42.00
N ASP A 300 -25.99 21.72 -40.80
CA ASP A 300 -25.81 23.16 -40.53
C ASP A 300 -24.74 23.76 -41.46
N LEU A 301 -23.60 23.08 -41.65
CA LEU A 301 -22.55 23.53 -42.56
C LEU A 301 -23.03 23.60 -44.02
N VAL A 302 -23.71 22.58 -44.54
CA VAL A 302 -24.23 22.59 -45.92
C VAL A 302 -25.23 23.73 -46.12
N THR A 303 -26.11 23.97 -45.14
CA THR A 303 -27.08 25.08 -45.23
C THR A 303 -26.42 26.45 -45.22
N LYS A 304 -25.36 26.64 -44.42
CA LYS A 304 -24.61 27.91 -44.33
C LYS A 304 -23.64 28.11 -45.49
N ALA A 305 -23.12 27.04 -46.08
CA ALA A 305 -22.08 27.05 -47.12
C ALA A 305 -22.56 26.43 -48.45
N SER A 306 -23.80 26.72 -48.86
CA SER A 306 -24.45 26.07 -50.01
C SER A 306 -23.77 26.27 -51.37
N ALA A 307 -22.90 27.29 -51.49
CA ALA A 307 -22.17 27.63 -52.72
C ALA A 307 -20.85 26.86 -52.89
N TYR A 308 -20.42 26.08 -51.89
CA TYR A 308 -19.15 25.37 -51.88
C TYR A 308 -19.36 23.86 -52.13
N ALA A 309 -18.57 23.24 -52.99
CA ALA A 309 -18.66 21.83 -53.35
C ALA A 309 -18.26 20.92 -52.17
N ARG A 310 -17.28 21.33 -51.36
CA ARG A 310 -16.68 20.48 -50.33
C ARG A 310 -17.65 20.01 -49.23
N PRO A 311 -18.52 20.88 -48.65
CA PRO A 311 -19.58 20.44 -47.74
C PRO A 311 -20.55 19.44 -48.38
N HIS A 312 -20.96 19.67 -49.63
CA HIS A 312 -21.85 18.79 -50.38
C HIS A 312 -21.23 17.42 -50.65
N LEU A 313 -19.94 17.37 -50.98
CA LEU A 313 -19.19 16.12 -51.15
C LEU A 313 -19.04 15.33 -49.85
N LEU A 314 -18.87 16.01 -48.71
CA LEU A 314 -18.85 15.35 -47.42
C LEU A 314 -20.24 14.81 -47.05
N MET A 315 -21.30 15.57 -47.31
CA MET A 315 -22.69 15.13 -47.14
C MET A 315 -23.02 13.91 -48.01
N ALA A 316 -22.61 13.92 -49.28
CA ALA A 316 -22.77 12.80 -50.19
C ALA A 316 -22.09 11.53 -49.62
N ARG A 317 -20.82 11.64 -49.20
CA ARG A 317 -20.07 10.52 -48.59
C ARG A 317 -20.73 10.01 -47.31
N TYR A 318 -21.21 10.91 -46.45
CA TYR A 318 -21.92 10.55 -45.22
C TYR A 318 -23.22 9.79 -45.48
N ARG A 319 -24.07 10.29 -46.39
CA ARG A 319 -25.33 9.64 -46.78
C ARG A 319 -25.10 8.30 -47.45
N LYS A 320 -24.05 8.18 -48.27
CA LYS A 320 -23.61 6.91 -48.88
C LYS A 320 -23.35 5.85 -47.81
N ASP A 321 -22.59 6.19 -46.77
CA ASP A 321 -22.26 5.26 -45.69
C ASP A 321 -23.48 4.84 -44.86
N ARG A 322 -24.53 5.68 -44.81
CA ARG A 322 -25.82 5.33 -44.20
C ARG A 322 -26.73 4.49 -45.11
N GLY A 323 -26.37 4.31 -46.38
CA GLY A 323 -27.18 3.63 -47.38
C GLY A 323 -28.29 4.48 -48.01
N GLU A 324 -28.26 5.81 -47.81
CA GLU A 324 -29.22 6.77 -48.37
C GLU A 324 -28.83 7.17 -49.79
N ASN A 325 -28.78 6.18 -50.69
CA ASN A 325 -28.17 6.30 -52.02
C ASN A 325 -28.76 7.42 -52.89
N THR A 326 -30.07 7.66 -52.85
CA THR A 326 -30.72 8.71 -53.64
C THR A 326 -30.33 10.10 -53.15
N SER A 327 -30.41 10.33 -51.84
CA SER A 327 -30.05 11.63 -51.24
C SER A 327 -28.54 11.90 -51.27
N ALA A 328 -27.73 10.83 -51.35
CA ALA A 328 -26.30 10.93 -51.57
C ALA A 328 -25.98 11.36 -53.02
N LEU A 329 -26.73 10.84 -54.00
CA LEU A 329 -26.62 11.27 -55.41
C LEU A 329 -27.05 12.73 -55.58
N ASP A 330 -28.16 13.14 -54.98
CA ASP A 330 -28.64 14.53 -55.03
C ASP A 330 -27.57 15.52 -54.54
N SER A 331 -26.92 15.22 -53.40
CA SER A 331 -25.82 16.05 -52.87
C SER A 331 -24.57 16.04 -53.76
N LEU A 332 -24.27 14.92 -54.42
CA LEU A 332 -23.17 14.85 -55.38
C LEU A 332 -23.48 15.66 -56.65
N GLU A 333 -24.74 15.65 -57.12
CA GLU A 333 -25.18 16.47 -58.24
C GLU A 333 -25.07 17.97 -57.94
N GLU A 334 -25.47 18.39 -56.74
CA GLU A 334 -25.32 19.78 -56.29
C GLU A 334 -23.83 20.20 -56.30
N ALA A 335 -22.91 19.33 -55.88
CA ALA A 335 -21.48 19.61 -55.91
C ALA A 335 -20.92 19.86 -57.33
N PHE A 336 -21.45 19.23 -58.39
CA PHE A 336 -21.04 19.50 -59.77
C PHE A 336 -21.42 20.90 -60.25
N THR A 337 -22.37 21.57 -59.58
CA THR A 337 -22.85 22.91 -59.95
C THR A 337 -22.14 24.05 -59.23
N CYS A 338 -21.33 23.75 -58.21
CA CYS A 338 -20.60 24.74 -57.42
C CYS A 338 -19.39 25.34 -58.15
N GLU A 339 -18.98 26.55 -57.77
CA GLU A 339 -17.89 27.28 -58.45
C GLU A 339 -16.51 26.65 -58.22
N ASP A 340 -16.29 26.04 -57.05
CA ASP A 340 -15.06 25.38 -56.61
C ASP A 340 -14.98 23.89 -57.01
N ALA A 341 -15.92 23.41 -57.83
CA ALA A 341 -16.05 22.01 -58.22
C ALA A 341 -14.74 21.39 -58.75
N TYR A 342 -13.98 22.12 -59.59
CA TYR A 342 -12.73 21.62 -60.18
C TYR A 342 -11.57 21.52 -59.18
N GLU A 343 -11.52 22.40 -58.17
CA GLU A 343 -10.47 22.38 -57.14
C GLU A 343 -10.76 21.36 -56.03
N SER A 344 -11.99 20.83 -56.01
CA SER A 344 -12.46 19.85 -55.03
C SER A 344 -12.32 18.39 -55.49
N GLN A 345 -12.41 17.43 -54.57
CA GLN A 345 -12.26 15.98 -54.81
C GLN A 345 -13.49 15.32 -55.49
N ILE A 346 -14.14 16.01 -56.44
CA ILE A 346 -15.35 15.50 -57.12
C ILE A 346 -15.05 14.23 -57.89
N GLY A 347 -13.94 14.17 -58.63
CA GLY A 347 -13.59 13.00 -59.46
C GLY A 347 -13.43 11.72 -58.63
N GLU A 348 -12.78 11.83 -57.47
CA GLU A 348 -12.59 10.72 -56.53
C GLU A 348 -13.94 10.29 -55.92
N THR A 349 -14.75 11.26 -55.45
CA THR A 349 -16.04 10.97 -54.83
C THR A 349 -17.03 10.36 -55.83
N ALA A 350 -17.10 10.88 -57.06
CA ALA A 350 -17.95 10.32 -58.11
C ALA A 350 -17.50 8.91 -58.52
N SER A 351 -16.18 8.66 -58.63
CA SER A 351 -15.65 7.33 -58.95
C SER A 351 -16.06 6.29 -57.90
N ILE A 352 -16.03 6.65 -56.62
CA ILE A 352 -16.50 5.82 -55.50
C ILE A 352 -17.98 5.45 -55.71
N PHE A 353 -18.84 6.41 -56.03
CA PHE A 353 -20.27 6.13 -56.21
C PHE A 353 -20.55 5.19 -57.38
N ILE A 354 -19.82 5.35 -58.48
CA ILE A 354 -19.93 4.50 -59.66
C ILE A 354 -19.45 3.07 -59.34
N GLU A 355 -18.31 2.91 -58.68
CA GLU A 355 -17.78 1.58 -58.30
C GLU A 355 -18.68 0.82 -57.33
N HIS A 356 -19.45 1.53 -56.51
CA HIS A 356 -20.43 0.93 -55.60
C HIS A 356 -21.78 0.63 -56.26
N GLY A 357 -21.93 0.85 -57.58
CA GLY A 357 -23.15 0.56 -58.33
C GLY A 357 -24.35 1.40 -57.91
N ILE A 358 -24.09 2.58 -57.34
CA ILE A 358 -25.14 3.51 -56.88
C ILE A 358 -25.76 4.24 -58.09
N ASP A 359 -24.94 4.56 -59.08
CA ASP A 359 -25.36 5.15 -60.35
C ASP A 359 -25.82 4.07 -61.33
N ARG A 360 -27.11 3.70 -61.29
CA ARG A 360 -27.68 2.63 -62.12
C ARG A 360 -28.00 3.04 -63.55
N ASP A 361 -28.18 4.34 -63.78
CA ASP A 361 -28.59 4.91 -65.07
C ASP A 361 -27.42 5.62 -65.78
N ASP A 362 -26.18 5.43 -65.29
CA ASP A 362 -24.94 6.06 -65.75
C ASP A 362 -25.00 7.60 -65.79
N THR A 363 -25.84 8.21 -64.95
CA THR A 363 -26.07 9.66 -64.91
C THR A 363 -24.85 10.41 -64.38
N ILE A 364 -24.26 9.92 -63.28
CA ILE A 364 -23.04 10.47 -62.70
C ILE A 364 -21.84 10.08 -63.56
N ALA A 365 -21.79 8.86 -64.10
CA ALA A 365 -20.74 8.40 -65.00
C ALA A 365 -20.65 9.28 -66.27
N ARG A 366 -21.79 9.63 -66.86
CA ARG A 366 -21.85 10.58 -67.99
C ARG A 366 -21.42 11.98 -67.59
N ARG A 367 -21.94 12.54 -66.49
CA ARG A 367 -21.54 13.87 -66.02
C ARG A 367 -20.05 13.94 -65.69
N LEU A 368 -19.49 12.89 -65.08
CA LEU A 368 -18.07 12.77 -64.81
C LEU A 368 -17.27 12.69 -66.12
N ALA A 369 -17.67 11.86 -67.08
CA ALA A 369 -16.99 11.73 -68.36
C ALA A 369 -17.05 13.03 -69.19
N GLU A 370 -18.17 13.75 -69.17
CA GLU A 370 -18.31 15.07 -69.80
C GLU A 370 -17.42 16.10 -69.10
N PHE A 371 -17.47 16.18 -67.78
CA PHE A 371 -16.64 17.08 -66.98
C PHE A 371 -15.15 16.85 -67.21
N MET A 372 -14.69 15.59 -67.23
CA MET A 372 -13.30 15.22 -67.49
C MET A 372 -12.90 15.45 -68.95
N THR A 373 -13.80 15.20 -69.91
CA THR A 373 -13.53 15.49 -71.33
C THR A 373 -13.38 16.99 -71.59
N GLU A 374 -14.13 17.83 -70.87
CA GLU A 374 -14.08 19.29 -71.00
C GLU A 374 -12.89 19.90 -70.24
N ARG A 375 -12.76 19.60 -68.94
CA ARG A 375 -11.82 20.27 -68.02
C ARG A 375 -10.62 19.42 -67.59
N GLY A 376 -10.68 18.10 -67.73
CA GLY A 376 -9.65 17.15 -67.25
C GLY A 376 -8.54 16.81 -68.26
N THR A 377 -7.64 15.93 -67.84
CA THR A 377 -6.56 15.39 -68.69
C THR A 377 -7.06 14.29 -69.64
N VAL A 378 -6.30 14.00 -70.70
CA VAL A 378 -6.67 12.96 -71.69
C VAL A 378 -6.80 11.58 -71.03
N SER A 379 -5.94 11.25 -70.07
CA SER A 379 -5.96 9.95 -69.38
C SER A 379 -7.18 9.82 -68.45
N GLU A 380 -7.51 10.88 -67.69
CA GLU A 380 -8.72 10.92 -66.84
C GLU A 380 -10.00 10.81 -67.66
N ALA A 381 -10.05 11.47 -68.81
CA ALA A 381 -11.17 11.37 -69.73
C ALA A 381 -11.30 9.97 -70.36
N VAL A 382 -10.18 9.35 -70.78
CA VAL A 382 -10.19 7.98 -71.31
C VAL A 382 -10.66 6.98 -70.25
N ALA A 383 -10.18 7.09 -69.01
CA ALA A 383 -10.60 6.22 -67.91
C ALA A 383 -12.11 6.31 -67.63
N ALA A 384 -12.66 7.52 -67.62
CA ALA A 384 -14.11 7.74 -67.46
C ALA A 384 -14.91 7.16 -68.65
N LEU A 385 -14.40 7.28 -69.87
CA LEU A 385 -15.06 6.78 -71.08
C LEU A 385 -15.01 5.25 -71.22
N CYS A 386 -13.96 4.57 -70.75
CA CYS A 386 -13.83 3.11 -70.84
C CYS A 386 -15.06 2.37 -70.31
N ARG A 387 -15.68 2.88 -69.23
CA ARG A 387 -16.85 2.28 -68.59
C ARG A 387 -18.10 2.28 -69.48
N LEU A 388 -18.24 3.28 -70.35
CA LEU A 388 -19.44 3.51 -71.16
C LEU A 388 -19.37 2.86 -72.55
N VAL A 389 -18.24 2.25 -72.93
CA VAL A 389 -18.03 1.68 -74.28
C VAL A 389 -18.97 0.52 -74.58
N ALA A 390 -19.31 -0.29 -73.56
CA ALA A 390 -20.20 -1.43 -73.72
C ALA A 390 -21.67 -0.99 -73.85
N ASP A 391 -22.07 0.06 -73.13
CA ASP A 391 -23.47 0.50 -73.04
C ASP A 391 -23.87 1.47 -74.16
N ASP A 392 -22.99 2.42 -74.52
CA ASP A 392 -23.23 3.38 -75.60
C ASP A 392 -21.94 3.70 -76.40
N PRO A 393 -21.52 2.78 -77.29
CA PRO A 393 -20.31 2.96 -78.09
C PRO A 393 -20.40 4.13 -79.08
N GLU A 394 -21.61 4.60 -79.43
CA GLU A 394 -21.81 5.71 -80.35
C GLU A 394 -21.55 7.06 -79.67
N TRP A 395 -22.09 7.26 -78.47
CA TRP A 395 -21.81 8.44 -77.65
C TRP A 395 -20.32 8.52 -77.26
N VAL A 396 -19.71 7.40 -76.85
CA VAL A 396 -18.28 7.35 -76.51
C VAL A 396 -17.42 7.73 -77.71
N GLN A 397 -17.76 7.27 -78.92
CA GLN A 397 -17.05 7.68 -80.12
C GLN A 397 -17.14 9.20 -80.37
N GLY A 398 -18.27 9.82 -80.07
CA GLY A 398 -18.43 11.28 -80.12
C GLY A 398 -17.49 12.03 -79.17
N GLN A 399 -17.27 11.52 -77.95
CA GLN A 399 -16.30 12.10 -77.01
C GLN A 399 -14.85 11.80 -77.39
N ILE A 400 -14.56 10.60 -77.91
CA ILE A 400 -13.24 10.24 -78.46
C ILE A 400 -12.84 11.20 -79.59
N GLN A 401 -13.78 11.63 -80.44
CA GLN A 401 -13.48 12.63 -81.47
C GLN A 401 -13.04 13.98 -80.87
N LYS A 402 -13.63 14.42 -79.75
CA LYS A 402 -13.18 15.61 -79.03
C LYS A 402 -11.78 15.41 -78.42
N LEU A 403 -11.48 14.22 -77.89
CA LEU A 403 -10.15 13.89 -77.36
C LEU A 403 -9.08 13.79 -78.46
N LEU A 404 -9.41 13.22 -79.62
CA LEU A 404 -8.53 13.18 -80.79
C LEU A 404 -8.25 14.57 -81.37
N GLN A 405 -9.16 15.55 -81.16
CA GLN A 405 -8.88 16.95 -81.46
C GLN A 405 -7.88 17.58 -80.48
N LYS A 406 -7.85 17.12 -79.21
CA LYS A 406 -6.88 17.54 -78.20
C LYS A 406 -5.51 16.89 -78.41
N ASP A 407 -5.45 15.56 -78.62
CA ASP A 407 -4.20 14.82 -78.90
C ASP A 407 -4.43 13.69 -79.92
N LYS A 408 -3.80 13.82 -81.09
CA LYS A 408 -3.94 12.88 -82.21
C LYS A 408 -3.09 11.62 -82.08
N ASN A 409 -2.03 11.63 -81.26
CA ASN A 409 -1.04 10.56 -81.20
C ASN A 409 -1.10 9.71 -79.91
N SER A 410 -2.01 10.03 -78.99
CA SER A 410 -2.20 9.30 -77.74
C SER A 410 -2.50 7.82 -77.98
N ALA A 411 -1.68 6.96 -77.38
CA ALA A 411 -1.86 5.51 -77.42
C ALA A 411 -3.14 5.10 -76.69
N GLU A 412 -3.50 5.79 -75.61
CA GLU A 412 -4.73 5.53 -74.83
C GLU A 412 -5.98 5.73 -75.70
N VAL A 413 -6.05 6.88 -76.39
CA VAL A 413 -7.21 7.23 -77.23
C VAL A 413 -7.31 6.29 -78.44
N LEU A 414 -6.19 5.92 -79.06
CA LEU A 414 -6.16 4.97 -80.18
C LEU A 414 -6.48 3.53 -79.74
N THR A 415 -6.11 3.13 -78.53
CA THR A 415 -6.49 1.82 -77.97
C THR A 415 -7.97 1.78 -77.65
N LEU A 416 -8.53 2.84 -77.06
CA LEU A 416 -9.97 2.95 -76.81
C LEU A 416 -10.77 2.96 -78.12
N LEU A 417 -10.23 3.62 -79.16
CA LEU A 417 -10.80 3.57 -80.51
C LEU A 417 -10.79 2.15 -81.09
N ALA A 418 -9.68 1.41 -80.97
CA ALA A 418 -9.59 0.02 -81.44
C ALA A 418 -10.63 -0.89 -80.76
N VAL A 419 -10.81 -0.75 -79.44
CA VAL A 419 -11.83 -1.48 -78.68
C VAL A 419 -13.24 -1.09 -79.13
N THR A 420 -13.52 0.21 -79.23
CA THR A 420 -14.84 0.71 -79.67
C THR A 420 -15.18 0.23 -81.08
N MET A 421 -14.20 0.18 -82.00
CA MET A 421 -14.40 -0.34 -83.35
C MET A 421 -14.63 -1.86 -83.39
N GLN A 422 -13.96 -2.62 -82.52
CA GLN A 422 -14.17 -4.07 -82.38
C GLN A 422 -15.59 -4.37 -81.89
N VAL A 423 -16.08 -3.64 -80.87
CA VAL A 423 -17.44 -3.79 -80.33
C VAL A 423 -18.51 -3.41 -81.37
N ARG A 424 -18.23 -2.41 -82.23
CA ARG A 424 -19.12 -2.02 -83.33
C ARG A 424 -19.07 -2.95 -84.55
N GLY A 425 -18.30 -4.03 -84.52
CA GLY A 425 -18.19 -5.00 -85.63
C GLY A 425 -17.34 -4.52 -86.82
N ARG A 426 -16.47 -3.51 -86.65
CA ARG A 426 -15.55 -3.00 -87.69
C ARG A 426 -14.16 -3.65 -87.56
N GLU A 427 -14.11 -4.98 -87.69
CA GLU A 427 -12.93 -5.80 -87.40
C GLU A 427 -11.68 -5.41 -88.22
N SER A 428 -11.85 -5.02 -89.48
CA SER A 428 -10.73 -4.62 -90.33
C SER A 428 -10.04 -3.34 -89.86
N GLU A 429 -10.81 -2.39 -89.33
CA GLU A 429 -10.29 -1.12 -88.82
C GLU A 429 -9.69 -1.27 -87.42
N ALA A 430 -10.30 -2.13 -86.60
CA ALA A 430 -9.73 -2.52 -85.31
C ALA A 430 -8.40 -3.27 -85.51
N ALA A 431 -8.31 -4.22 -86.44
CA ALA A 431 -7.07 -4.94 -86.75
C ALA A 431 -5.95 -4.03 -87.26
N ALA A 432 -6.26 -3.08 -88.15
CA ALA A 432 -5.30 -2.09 -88.61
C ALA A 432 -4.78 -1.20 -87.46
N THR A 433 -5.67 -0.80 -86.54
CA THR A 433 -5.30 0.00 -85.37
C THR A 433 -4.47 -0.82 -84.37
N MET A 434 -4.82 -2.09 -84.14
CA MET A 434 -4.08 -3.02 -83.27
C MET A 434 -2.66 -3.30 -83.78
N GLN A 435 -2.50 -3.52 -85.09
CA GLN A 435 -1.18 -3.72 -85.69
C GLN A 435 -0.29 -2.48 -85.52
N HIS A 436 -0.85 -1.29 -85.77
CA HIS A 436 -0.14 -0.03 -85.54
C HIS A 436 0.27 0.18 -84.07
N LEU A 437 -0.53 -0.31 -83.11
CA LEU A 437 -0.21 -0.26 -81.68
C LEU A 437 0.89 -1.28 -81.28
N GLN A 438 0.89 -2.48 -81.87
CA GLN A 438 1.91 -3.52 -81.59
C GLN A 438 3.31 -3.15 -82.09
N GLU A 439 3.42 -2.36 -83.15
CA GLU A 439 4.69 -1.88 -83.70
C GLU A 439 5.36 -0.80 -82.83
N ARG A 440 4.64 -0.26 -81.82
CA ARG A 440 5.18 0.76 -80.91
C ARG A 440 6.24 0.18 -79.98
N LYS A 441 7.39 0.87 -79.95
CA LYS A 441 8.57 0.48 -79.15
C LYS A 441 8.73 1.28 -77.87
N ASP A 442 8.03 2.39 -77.73
CA ASP A 442 8.15 3.26 -76.58
C ASP A 442 7.43 2.68 -75.35
N ARG A 443 8.09 2.77 -74.20
CA ARG A 443 7.60 2.21 -72.94
C ARG A 443 6.26 2.81 -72.52
N LYS A 444 6.09 4.13 -72.70
CA LYS A 444 4.87 4.85 -72.33
C LYS A 444 3.67 4.38 -73.13
N SER A 445 3.74 4.32 -74.47
CA SER A 445 2.62 3.79 -75.28
C SER A 445 2.28 2.35 -74.92
N ARG A 446 3.27 1.51 -74.58
CA ARG A 446 3.01 0.12 -74.16
C ARG A 446 2.27 0.04 -72.82
N GLU A 447 2.63 0.90 -71.86
CA GLU A 447 1.93 1.02 -70.58
C GLU A 447 0.50 1.56 -70.79
N ASP A 448 0.33 2.58 -71.63
CA ASP A 448 -0.95 3.18 -72.01
C ASP A 448 -1.89 2.16 -72.70
N ILE A 449 -1.36 1.34 -73.64
CA ILE A 449 -2.11 0.27 -74.30
C ILE A 449 -2.59 -0.76 -73.29
N VAL A 450 -1.70 -1.23 -72.42
CA VAL A 450 -2.06 -2.23 -71.39
C VAL A 450 -3.08 -1.65 -70.41
N HIS A 451 -2.95 -0.39 -70.03
CA HIS A 451 -3.89 0.30 -69.15
C HIS A 451 -5.31 0.29 -69.72
N VAL A 452 -5.50 0.71 -70.97
CA VAL A 452 -6.84 0.72 -71.59
C VAL A 452 -7.38 -0.70 -71.79
N LEU A 453 -6.56 -1.61 -72.31
CA LEU A 453 -6.99 -3.01 -72.53
C LEU A 453 -7.37 -3.74 -71.24
N SER A 454 -6.79 -3.36 -70.09
CA SER A 454 -7.14 -3.97 -68.80
C SER A 454 -8.57 -3.65 -68.35
N HIS A 455 -9.22 -2.63 -68.90
CA HIS A 455 -10.62 -2.31 -68.59
C HIS A 455 -11.64 -3.23 -69.31
N PHE A 456 -11.19 -4.10 -70.21
CA PHE A 456 -12.06 -4.85 -71.12
C PHE A 456 -11.89 -6.38 -71.04
N ASP A 457 -11.56 -6.93 -69.86
CA ASP A 457 -11.34 -8.37 -69.67
C ASP A 457 -12.48 -9.25 -70.17
N GLY A 458 -13.75 -8.86 -69.89
CA GLY A 458 -14.92 -9.61 -70.32
C GLY A 458 -15.13 -9.60 -71.84
N LEU A 459 -14.81 -8.49 -72.52
CA LEU A 459 -14.87 -8.41 -73.98
C LEU A 459 -13.76 -9.26 -74.65
N MET A 460 -12.63 -9.46 -73.97
CA MET A 460 -11.53 -10.25 -74.51
C MET A 460 -11.79 -11.75 -74.59
N GLU A 461 -12.79 -12.27 -73.88
CA GLU A 461 -13.24 -13.66 -74.04
C GLU A 461 -13.89 -13.86 -75.42
N GLN A 462 -14.62 -12.86 -75.90
CA GLN A 462 -15.27 -12.88 -77.21
C GLN A 462 -14.30 -12.56 -78.36
N PHE A 463 -13.21 -11.85 -78.05
CA PHE A 463 -12.22 -11.39 -79.04
C PHE A 463 -10.77 -11.78 -78.67
N PRO A 464 -10.31 -13.01 -78.99
CA PRO A 464 -8.98 -13.52 -78.63
C PRO A 464 -7.80 -12.68 -79.18
N GLY A 465 -8.03 -11.95 -80.28
CA GLY A 465 -7.02 -11.06 -80.87
C GLY A 465 -6.58 -9.92 -79.95
N LEU A 466 -7.51 -9.36 -79.16
CA LEU A 466 -7.21 -8.33 -78.15
C LEU A 466 -6.38 -8.91 -77.00
N ARG A 467 -6.67 -10.14 -76.58
CA ARG A 467 -5.94 -10.86 -75.52
C ARG A 467 -4.52 -11.22 -75.94
N ARG A 468 -4.32 -11.67 -77.19
CA ARG A 468 -2.99 -11.93 -77.77
C ARG A 468 -2.15 -10.65 -77.86
N MET A 469 -2.76 -9.54 -78.30
CA MET A 469 -2.09 -8.23 -78.29
C MET A 469 -1.63 -7.86 -76.88
N ARG A 470 -2.51 -8.00 -75.88
CA ARG A 470 -2.20 -7.70 -74.48
C ARG A 470 -1.07 -8.58 -73.94
N ALA A 471 -1.13 -9.89 -74.17
CA ALA A 471 -0.09 -10.84 -73.75
C ALA A 471 1.29 -10.48 -74.33
N SER A 472 1.34 -10.18 -75.63
CA SER A 472 2.59 -9.84 -76.31
C SER A 472 3.18 -8.51 -75.82
N VAL A 473 2.35 -7.48 -75.60
CA VAL A 473 2.79 -6.18 -75.09
C VAL A 473 3.22 -6.30 -73.63
N ARG A 474 2.50 -7.07 -72.79
CA ARG A 474 2.84 -7.32 -71.38
C ARG A 474 4.20 -8.01 -71.23
N GLY A 475 4.46 -9.07 -72.00
CA GLY A 475 5.74 -9.79 -71.94
C GLY A 475 6.93 -8.91 -72.33
N VAL A 476 6.76 -8.03 -73.34
CA VAL A 476 7.82 -7.10 -73.77
C VAL A 476 7.95 -5.89 -72.83
N ALA A 477 6.89 -5.56 -72.07
CA ALA A 477 6.88 -4.51 -71.06
C ALA A 477 7.43 -4.96 -69.69
N GLY A 478 7.90 -6.21 -69.55
CA GLY A 478 8.40 -6.77 -68.29
C GLY A 478 7.29 -7.14 -67.30
N ARG A 479 6.04 -7.33 -67.77
CA ARG A 479 4.91 -7.84 -66.99
C ARG A 479 4.66 -9.31 -67.28
N GLU A 480 5.69 -10.13 -67.08
CA GLU A 480 5.74 -11.54 -67.47
C GLU A 480 4.66 -12.38 -66.78
N GLY A 481 4.33 -12.11 -65.50
CA GLY A 481 3.24 -12.79 -64.80
C GLY A 481 1.82 -12.49 -65.34
N GLU A 482 1.57 -11.25 -65.77
CA GLU A 482 0.29 -10.90 -66.41
C GLU A 482 0.22 -11.47 -67.84
N ALA A 483 1.35 -11.52 -68.54
CA ALA A 483 1.46 -12.15 -69.86
C ALA A 483 1.21 -13.65 -69.76
N ALA A 484 1.82 -14.31 -68.78
CA ALA A 484 1.59 -15.71 -68.44
C ALA A 484 0.11 -16.04 -68.23
N SER A 485 -0.63 -15.13 -67.59
CA SER A 485 -2.06 -15.27 -67.37
C SER A 485 -2.88 -15.27 -68.66
N ASP A 486 -2.55 -14.35 -69.57
CA ASP A 486 -3.19 -14.29 -70.89
C ASP A 486 -2.78 -15.50 -71.75
N TRP A 487 -1.52 -15.94 -71.69
CA TRP A 487 -1.03 -17.15 -72.35
C TRP A 487 -1.69 -18.42 -71.83
N PHE A 488 -1.88 -18.52 -70.52
CA PHE A 488 -2.55 -19.65 -69.89
C PHE A 488 -4.02 -19.75 -70.32
N SER A 489 -4.70 -18.60 -70.39
CA SER A 489 -6.09 -18.55 -70.87
C SER A 489 -6.21 -18.98 -72.34
N LEU A 490 -5.20 -18.68 -73.16
CA LEU A 490 -5.10 -19.18 -74.53
C LEU A 490 -4.82 -20.69 -74.56
N LEU A 491 -3.91 -21.20 -73.70
CA LEU A 491 -3.61 -22.64 -73.58
C LEU A 491 -4.84 -23.47 -73.24
N LEU A 492 -5.68 -23.00 -72.30
CA LEU A 492 -6.93 -23.66 -71.92
C LEU A 492 -7.97 -23.67 -73.03
N ALA A 493 -7.99 -22.64 -73.88
CA ALA A 493 -8.87 -22.58 -75.05
C ALA A 493 -8.41 -23.51 -76.19
N GLY A 494 -7.28 -24.22 -76.03
CA GLY A 494 -6.70 -25.12 -77.03
C GLY A 494 -5.86 -24.41 -78.09
N GLU A 495 -5.53 -23.14 -77.89
CA GLU A 495 -4.67 -22.37 -78.80
C GLU A 495 -3.19 -22.72 -78.57
N SER A 496 -2.38 -22.66 -79.64
CA SER A 496 -0.95 -22.93 -79.55
C SER A 496 -0.21 -21.79 -78.84
N VAL A 497 0.53 -22.11 -77.76
CA VAL A 497 1.36 -21.16 -77.01
C VAL A 497 2.84 -21.34 -77.40
N PRO A 498 3.60 -20.25 -77.65
CA PRO A 498 5.04 -20.34 -77.93
C PRO A 498 5.86 -20.77 -76.70
N GLU A 499 7.07 -21.32 -76.89
CA GLU A 499 7.98 -21.75 -75.80
C GLU A 499 8.20 -20.67 -74.74
N ARG A 500 8.42 -19.42 -75.17
CA ARG A 500 8.53 -18.26 -74.26
C ARG A 500 7.26 -18.06 -73.42
N GLY A 501 6.09 -18.34 -73.96
CA GLY A 501 4.83 -18.31 -73.21
C GLY A 501 4.71 -19.46 -72.20
N LEU A 502 5.28 -20.64 -72.47
CA LEU A 502 5.34 -21.75 -71.51
C LEU A 502 6.32 -21.48 -70.36
N GLU A 503 7.44 -20.82 -70.67
CA GLU A 503 8.39 -20.31 -69.67
C GLU A 503 7.74 -19.23 -68.81
N ASP A 504 7.07 -18.23 -69.42
CA ASP A 504 6.32 -17.19 -68.71
C ASP A 504 5.29 -17.83 -67.75
N ILE A 505 4.52 -18.84 -68.21
CA ILE A 505 3.54 -19.57 -67.36
C ILE A 505 4.25 -20.25 -66.17
N ARG A 506 5.37 -20.91 -66.40
CA ARG A 506 6.09 -21.64 -65.34
C ARG A 506 6.69 -20.68 -64.32
N GLU A 507 7.37 -19.62 -64.76
CA GLU A 507 7.99 -18.62 -63.89
C GLU A 507 6.95 -17.84 -63.09
N SER A 508 5.77 -17.61 -63.68
CA SER A 508 4.65 -16.98 -62.97
C SER A 508 4.02 -17.84 -61.87
N SER A 509 4.40 -19.12 -61.76
CA SER A 509 3.80 -20.14 -60.88
C SER A 509 2.31 -20.38 -61.15
N ILE A 510 1.92 -21.63 -61.41
CA ILE A 510 0.52 -21.96 -61.69
C ILE A 510 -0.29 -21.90 -60.39
N HIS A 511 -1.25 -20.97 -60.32
CA HIS A 511 -2.22 -20.93 -59.23
C HIS A 511 -3.05 -22.22 -59.17
N ILE A 512 -3.41 -22.64 -57.95
CA ILE A 512 -4.21 -23.84 -57.65
C ILE A 512 -5.44 -23.92 -58.58
N GLN A 513 -6.27 -22.87 -58.67
CA GLN A 513 -7.47 -22.83 -59.55
C GLN A 513 -7.14 -23.15 -61.02
N ARG A 514 -6.07 -22.57 -61.53
CA ARG A 514 -5.58 -22.80 -62.90
C ARG A 514 -5.01 -24.19 -63.11
N ALA A 515 -4.37 -24.76 -62.11
CA ALA A 515 -3.93 -26.14 -62.16
C ALA A 515 -5.11 -27.12 -62.28
N ASP A 516 -6.26 -26.85 -61.64
CA ASP A 516 -7.48 -27.65 -61.84
C ASP A 516 -7.98 -27.52 -63.28
N GLU A 517 -8.04 -26.30 -63.80
CA GLU A 517 -8.48 -26.05 -65.19
C GLU A 517 -7.61 -26.83 -66.19
N LEU A 518 -6.29 -26.83 -65.98
CA LEU A 518 -5.35 -27.61 -66.80
C LEU A 518 -5.60 -29.12 -66.68
N LEU A 519 -5.75 -29.64 -65.46
CA LEU A 519 -5.94 -31.08 -65.22
C LEU A 519 -7.32 -31.58 -65.68
N ILE A 520 -8.35 -30.74 -65.65
CA ILE A 520 -9.73 -31.05 -66.09
C ILE A 520 -9.85 -30.94 -67.61
N SER A 521 -9.09 -30.04 -68.26
CA SER A 521 -9.13 -29.83 -69.72
C SER A 521 -8.67 -31.02 -70.56
N GLY A 522 -8.18 -32.11 -69.94
CA GLY A 522 -7.68 -33.30 -70.64
C GLY A 522 -6.26 -33.14 -71.18
N PHE A 523 -5.49 -32.19 -70.64
CA PHE A 523 -4.11 -31.90 -71.03
C PHE A 523 -3.21 -33.15 -70.93
N ASN A 524 -2.52 -33.49 -72.03
CA ASN A 524 -1.59 -34.61 -72.10
C ASN A 524 -0.23 -34.15 -72.64
N PRO A 525 0.82 -34.09 -71.80
CA PRO A 525 2.08 -33.47 -72.17
C PRO A 525 2.89 -34.32 -73.19
N ALA A 526 3.21 -33.70 -74.32
CA ALA A 526 4.02 -34.29 -75.39
C ALA A 526 5.52 -34.07 -75.17
N THR A 527 5.92 -32.92 -74.60
CA THR A 527 7.34 -32.57 -74.37
C THR A 527 7.75 -32.71 -72.90
N PRO A 528 9.06 -32.86 -72.58
CA PRO A 528 9.55 -32.84 -71.19
C PRO A 528 9.22 -31.53 -70.45
N GLN A 529 9.16 -30.39 -71.14
CA GLN A 529 8.75 -29.11 -70.56
C GLN A 529 7.25 -29.04 -70.26
N GLU A 530 6.40 -29.55 -71.15
CA GLU A 530 4.97 -29.74 -70.87
C GLU A 530 4.74 -30.75 -69.74
N ALA A 531 5.57 -31.80 -69.66
CA ALA A 531 5.49 -32.80 -68.59
C ALA A 531 5.87 -32.21 -67.24
N LEU A 532 6.85 -31.30 -67.20
CA LEU A 532 7.17 -30.52 -66.01
C LEU A 532 6.02 -29.58 -65.62
N LEU A 533 5.40 -28.87 -66.59
CA LEU A 533 4.24 -27.99 -66.34
C LEU A 533 3.05 -28.78 -65.78
N GLY A 534 2.75 -29.94 -66.39
CA GLY A 534 1.72 -30.85 -65.94
C GLY A 534 2.03 -31.45 -64.56
N ALA A 535 3.29 -31.80 -64.29
CA ALA A 535 3.72 -32.30 -62.98
C ALA A 535 3.53 -31.25 -61.88
N VAL A 536 3.94 -29.99 -62.12
CA VAL A 536 3.74 -28.88 -61.18
C VAL A 536 2.26 -28.62 -60.92
N ALA A 537 1.42 -28.67 -61.97
CA ALA A 537 -0.03 -28.58 -61.81
C ALA A 537 -0.60 -29.74 -60.97
N ALA A 538 -0.20 -30.98 -61.25
CA ALA A 538 -0.63 -32.17 -60.50
C ALA A 538 -0.19 -32.14 -59.03
N LEU A 539 1.04 -31.66 -58.75
CA LEU A 539 1.55 -31.46 -57.39
C LEU A 539 0.72 -30.42 -56.62
N SER A 540 0.36 -29.31 -57.25
CA SER A 540 -0.46 -28.26 -56.63
C SER A 540 -1.88 -28.71 -56.27
N ARG A 541 -2.34 -29.84 -56.85
CA ARG A 541 -3.64 -30.46 -56.60
C ARG A 541 -3.56 -31.79 -55.88
N GLU A 542 -2.41 -32.09 -55.28
CA GLU A 542 -2.18 -33.29 -54.49
C GLU A 542 -2.48 -34.61 -55.26
N GLN A 543 -2.46 -34.56 -56.59
CA GLN A 543 -2.59 -35.75 -57.45
C GLN A 543 -1.23 -36.43 -57.61
N PHE A 544 -0.71 -36.92 -56.48
CA PHE A 544 0.66 -37.43 -56.37
C PHE A 544 0.97 -38.58 -57.33
N ASP A 545 0.00 -39.46 -57.62
CA ASP A 545 0.20 -40.59 -58.55
C ASP A 545 0.47 -40.14 -60.00
N LYS A 546 -0.23 -39.09 -60.46
CA LYS A 546 -0.01 -38.50 -61.80
C LYS A 546 1.25 -37.63 -61.80
N ALA A 547 1.48 -36.90 -60.72
CA ALA A 547 2.69 -36.10 -60.55
C ALA A 547 3.94 -36.99 -60.59
N ASP A 548 3.96 -38.13 -59.89
CA ASP A 548 5.12 -39.06 -59.84
C ASP A 548 5.51 -39.52 -61.25
N GLN A 549 4.53 -39.94 -62.07
CA GLN A 549 4.78 -40.36 -63.46
C GLN A 549 5.35 -39.23 -64.33
N TRP A 550 4.81 -38.01 -64.21
CA TRP A 550 5.26 -36.86 -64.99
C TRP A 550 6.58 -36.28 -64.48
N LEU A 551 6.87 -36.35 -63.18
CA LEU A 551 8.15 -35.99 -62.59
C LEU A 551 9.26 -36.95 -63.06
N ILE A 552 8.99 -38.25 -63.07
CA ILE A 552 9.92 -39.25 -63.62
C ILE A 552 10.16 -38.99 -65.12
N LYS A 553 9.11 -38.67 -65.89
CA LYS A 553 9.21 -38.30 -67.30
C LYS A 553 10.01 -37.00 -67.51
N ALA A 554 9.84 -36.00 -66.64
CA ALA A 554 10.63 -34.77 -66.67
C ALA A 554 12.12 -35.02 -66.33
N CYS A 555 12.41 -35.89 -65.36
CA CYS A 555 13.78 -36.31 -65.01
C CYS A 555 14.49 -37.15 -66.08
N SER A 556 13.80 -37.52 -67.17
CA SER A 556 14.45 -38.12 -68.34
C SER A 556 15.40 -37.13 -69.05
N ASP A 557 15.22 -35.82 -68.83
CA ASP A 557 16.18 -34.78 -69.15
C ASP A 557 17.00 -34.42 -67.89
N PRO A 558 18.31 -34.73 -67.84
CA PRO A 558 19.17 -34.41 -66.71
C PRO A 558 19.23 -32.92 -66.37
N ALA A 559 18.99 -32.03 -67.34
CA ALA A 559 18.96 -30.58 -67.11
C ALA A 559 17.76 -30.13 -66.26
N LEU A 560 16.68 -30.93 -66.22
CA LEU A 560 15.49 -30.64 -65.45
C LEU A 560 15.52 -31.24 -64.03
N ALA A 561 16.44 -32.17 -63.74
CA ALA A 561 16.52 -32.85 -62.44
C ALA A 561 16.71 -31.92 -61.22
N PRO A 562 17.55 -30.85 -61.27
CA PRO A 562 17.63 -29.87 -60.17
C PRO A 562 16.32 -29.09 -59.98
N THR A 563 15.61 -28.79 -61.07
CA THR A 563 14.32 -28.10 -61.03
C THR A 563 13.26 -28.99 -60.40
N VAL A 564 13.24 -30.29 -60.74
CA VAL A 564 12.35 -31.29 -60.13
C VAL A 564 12.65 -31.48 -58.65
N ALA A 565 13.93 -31.58 -58.26
CA ALA A 565 14.34 -31.68 -56.86
C ALA A 565 13.86 -30.47 -56.03
N GLY A 566 13.96 -29.26 -56.59
CA GLY A 566 13.45 -28.04 -55.97
C GLY A 566 11.93 -27.99 -55.82
N GLN A 567 11.17 -28.60 -56.73
CA GLN A 567 9.71 -28.70 -56.60
C GLN A 567 9.31 -29.70 -55.50
N ILE A 568 10.00 -30.83 -55.41
CA ILE A 568 9.73 -31.87 -54.40
C ILE A 568 10.11 -31.38 -53.00
N SER A 569 11.20 -30.62 -52.85
CA SER A 569 11.67 -30.15 -51.55
C SER A 569 10.72 -29.18 -50.84
N ILE A 570 9.74 -28.61 -51.55
CA ILE A 570 8.76 -27.65 -51.03
C ILE A 570 7.42 -28.34 -50.66
N LEU A 571 7.21 -29.60 -51.07
CA LEU A 571 5.97 -30.34 -50.81
C LEU A 571 5.75 -30.59 -49.31
N PRO A 572 4.49 -30.72 -48.83
CA PRO A 572 4.18 -31.10 -47.46
C PRO A 572 4.61 -32.53 -47.15
N ASP A 573 4.88 -32.83 -45.87
CA ASP A 573 5.48 -34.12 -45.47
C ASP A 573 4.61 -35.33 -45.85
N SER A 574 3.27 -35.16 -45.88
CA SER A 574 2.30 -36.18 -46.29
C SER A 574 2.37 -36.58 -47.76
N ALA A 575 3.03 -35.78 -48.61
CA ALA A 575 3.22 -36.08 -50.03
C ALA A 575 4.32 -37.12 -50.26
N PHE A 576 5.30 -37.18 -49.36
CA PHE A 576 6.50 -37.99 -49.53
C PHE A 576 6.20 -39.49 -49.53
N ASP A 577 5.18 -39.95 -48.79
CA ASP A 577 4.77 -41.35 -48.74
C ASP A 577 4.14 -41.85 -50.06
N LYS A 578 3.69 -40.93 -50.92
CA LYS A 578 3.02 -41.22 -52.20
C LYS A 578 3.95 -41.04 -53.40
N LEU A 579 5.16 -40.53 -53.18
CA LEU A 579 6.18 -40.36 -54.21
C LEU A 579 7.18 -41.51 -54.15
N SER A 580 7.72 -41.89 -55.30
CA SER A 580 8.73 -42.94 -55.39
C SER A 580 10.12 -42.42 -54.98
N LEU A 581 10.28 -42.01 -53.71
CA LEU A 581 11.51 -41.39 -53.18
C LEU A 581 12.74 -42.31 -53.25
N ASN A 582 12.54 -43.62 -53.20
CA ASN A 582 13.59 -44.62 -53.40
C ASN A 582 14.19 -44.59 -54.82
N ILE A 583 13.49 -44.01 -55.81
CA ILE A 583 13.96 -43.84 -57.19
C ILE A 583 14.46 -42.40 -57.40
N LEU A 584 13.72 -41.40 -56.92
CA LEU A 584 14.01 -39.98 -57.16
C LEU A 584 15.24 -39.47 -56.38
N LEU A 585 15.38 -39.83 -55.10
CA LEU A 585 16.48 -39.32 -54.26
C LEU A 585 17.88 -39.79 -54.70
N PRO A 586 18.08 -41.06 -55.14
CA PRO A 586 19.33 -41.47 -55.75
C PRO A 586 19.68 -40.68 -57.03
N ILE A 587 18.70 -40.40 -57.89
CA ILE A 587 18.93 -39.59 -59.11
C ILE A 587 19.41 -38.19 -58.73
N PHE A 588 18.85 -37.57 -57.69
CA PHE A 588 19.28 -36.26 -57.20
C PHE A 588 20.67 -36.29 -56.58
N ALA A 589 21.04 -37.38 -55.89
CA ALA A 589 22.38 -37.57 -55.36
C ALA A 589 23.43 -37.59 -56.49
N ASP A 590 23.11 -38.18 -57.65
CA ASP A 590 24.04 -38.33 -58.77
C ASP A 590 24.06 -37.13 -59.74
N THR A 591 23.02 -36.28 -59.76
CA THR A 591 22.84 -35.18 -60.73
C THR A 591 23.07 -33.77 -60.16
N GLY A 592 23.77 -33.67 -59.01
CA GLY A 592 24.16 -32.39 -58.42
C GLY A 592 23.13 -31.75 -57.48
N ALA A 593 22.06 -32.46 -57.11
CA ALA A 593 21.03 -32.04 -56.16
C ALA A 593 21.12 -32.80 -54.80
N ALA A 594 22.31 -33.32 -54.46
CA ALA A 594 22.54 -34.13 -53.26
C ALA A 594 22.17 -33.42 -51.94
N LYS A 595 22.37 -32.10 -51.86
CA LYS A 595 21.96 -31.29 -50.71
C LYS A 595 20.43 -31.25 -50.54
N THR A 596 19.71 -31.06 -51.65
CA THR A 596 18.24 -31.06 -51.66
C THR A 596 17.69 -32.44 -51.30
N ALA A 597 18.36 -33.51 -51.70
CA ALA A 597 18.04 -34.87 -51.28
C ALA A 597 18.24 -35.07 -49.76
N ALA A 598 19.32 -34.52 -49.20
CA ALA A 598 19.57 -34.54 -47.75
C ALA A 598 18.47 -33.81 -46.96
N ASP A 599 18.01 -32.65 -47.46
CA ASP A 599 16.93 -31.89 -46.84
C ASP A 599 15.60 -32.68 -46.85
N ILE A 600 15.27 -33.35 -47.95
CA ILE A 600 14.08 -34.22 -48.05
C ILE A 600 14.18 -35.42 -47.08
N ILE A 601 15.37 -35.98 -46.90
CA ILE A 601 15.61 -37.05 -45.92
C ILE A 601 15.35 -36.54 -44.50
N LEU A 602 15.82 -35.36 -44.09
CA LEU A 602 15.56 -34.85 -42.73
C LEU A 602 14.08 -34.61 -42.43
N ARG A 603 13.24 -34.42 -43.46
CA ARG A 603 11.80 -34.18 -43.33
C ARG A 603 10.95 -35.46 -43.28
N THR A 604 11.55 -36.60 -43.59
CA THR A 604 10.87 -37.88 -43.59
C THR A 604 11.40 -38.73 -42.44
N SER A 605 10.57 -39.61 -41.88
CA SER A 605 11.01 -40.58 -40.86
C SER A 605 11.19 -41.96 -41.48
N GLY A 606 12.20 -42.70 -41.06
CA GLY A 606 12.37 -44.09 -41.48
C GLY A 606 13.76 -44.64 -41.19
N SER A 607 13.79 -45.87 -40.71
CA SER A 607 15.03 -46.61 -40.40
C SER A 607 15.41 -47.64 -41.46
N ASP A 608 14.89 -47.51 -42.68
CA ASP A 608 15.13 -48.46 -43.77
C ASP A 608 16.62 -48.53 -44.17
N VAL A 609 17.06 -49.72 -44.59
CA VAL A 609 18.47 -49.98 -44.95
C VAL A 609 18.95 -49.10 -46.10
N TRP A 610 18.13 -48.94 -47.16
CA TRP A 610 18.48 -48.11 -48.32
C TRP A 610 18.67 -46.63 -47.94
N ARG A 611 17.92 -46.17 -46.94
CA ARG A 611 17.88 -44.78 -46.48
C ARG A 611 19.07 -44.45 -45.59
N MET A 612 19.39 -45.32 -44.63
CA MET A 612 20.59 -45.16 -43.80
C MET A 612 21.87 -45.25 -44.64
N ASP A 613 21.88 -46.13 -45.64
CA ASP A 613 22.98 -46.23 -46.59
C ASP A 613 23.09 -44.99 -47.50
N LEU A 614 21.96 -44.39 -47.91
CA LEU A 614 21.95 -43.12 -48.62
C LEU A 614 22.48 -41.96 -47.76
N VAL A 615 22.07 -41.85 -46.49
CA VAL A 615 22.56 -40.84 -45.52
C VAL A 615 24.09 -40.89 -45.36
N SER A 616 24.66 -42.10 -45.34
CA SER A 616 26.12 -42.29 -45.27
C SER A 616 26.85 -41.93 -46.58
N ARG A 617 26.19 -42.05 -47.74
CA ARG A 617 26.80 -41.82 -49.07
C ARG A 617 26.65 -40.39 -49.61
N LEU A 618 25.69 -39.61 -49.11
CA LEU A 618 25.48 -38.23 -49.56
C LEU A 618 26.70 -37.34 -49.31
N ASN A 619 27.09 -36.61 -50.36
CA ASN A 619 28.21 -35.69 -50.40
C ASN A 619 27.87 -34.52 -51.34
N TRP A 620 28.05 -33.30 -50.86
CA TRP A 620 27.85 -32.07 -51.63
C TRP A 620 28.99 -31.05 -51.45
N GLY A 621 30.13 -31.50 -50.90
CA GLY A 621 31.37 -30.73 -50.81
C GLY A 621 31.51 -29.84 -49.56
N ASP A 622 30.71 -30.05 -48.52
CA ASP A 622 30.76 -29.28 -47.26
C ASP A 622 30.84 -30.22 -46.03
N PRO A 623 32.05 -30.68 -45.64
CA PRO A 623 32.21 -31.75 -44.65
C PRO A 623 31.59 -31.47 -43.26
N PRO A 624 31.71 -30.25 -42.68
CA PRO A 624 31.02 -29.92 -41.42
C PRO A 624 29.49 -29.99 -41.53
N ALA A 625 28.90 -29.51 -42.64
CA ALA A 625 27.46 -29.56 -42.85
C ALA A 625 26.96 -31.00 -43.09
N GLU A 626 27.75 -31.81 -43.80
CA GLU A 626 27.47 -33.23 -44.03
C GLU A 626 27.50 -34.04 -42.73
N VAL A 627 28.48 -33.78 -41.85
CA VAL A 627 28.54 -34.44 -40.53
C VAL A 627 27.38 -34.00 -39.64
N LEU A 628 27.03 -32.72 -39.62
CA LEU A 628 25.85 -32.25 -38.89
C LEU A 628 24.56 -32.90 -39.42
N PHE A 629 24.42 -33.04 -40.74
CA PHE A 629 23.30 -33.75 -41.36
C PHE A 629 23.24 -35.22 -40.90
N ARG A 630 24.37 -35.94 -40.96
CA ARG A 630 24.45 -37.35 -40.50
C ARG A 630 24.09 -37.48 -39.02
N LEU A 631 24.63 -36.61 -38.16
CA LEU A 631 24.29 -36.57 -36.74
C LEU A 631 22.79 -36.34 -36.53
N ARG A 632 22.17 -35.39 -37.25
CA ARG A 632 20.72 -35.15 -37.18
C ARG A 632 19.90 -36.35 -37.62
N ALA A 633 20.23 -36.91 -38.78
CA ALA A 633 19.52 -38.04 -39.37
C ALA A 633 19.60 -39.30 -38.49
N PHE A 634 20.77 -39.61 -37.94
CA PHE A 634 20.94 -40.79 -37.08
C PHE A 634 20.33 -40.60 -35.69
N LEU A 635 20.41 -39.40 -35.09
CA LEU A 635 19.83 -39.13 -33.78
C LEU A 635 18.31 -39.08 -33.81
N ALA A 636 17.70 -38.55 -34.88
CA ALA A 636 16.25 -38.55 -35.06
C ALA A 636 15.66 -39.98 -35.06
N GLU A 637 16.42 -40.96 -35.55
CA GLU A 637 16.03 -42.37 -35.59
C GLU A 637 16.56 -43.19 -34.39
N GLY A 638 17.10 -42.52 -33.37
CA GLY A 638 17.61 -43.15 -32.13
C GLY A 638 18.87 -44.01 -32.32
N LYS A 639 19.61 -43.86 -33.43
CA LYS A 639 20.79 -44.68 -33.76
C LYS A 639 22.09 -44.06 -33.21
N LEU A 640 22.23 -44.03 -31.88
CA LEU A 640 23.39 -43.45 -31.18
C LEU A 640 24.74 -43.98 -31.66
N ALA A 641 24.83 -45.28 -31.97
CA ALA A 641 26.08 -45.89 -32.47
C ALA A 641 26.48 -45.38 -33.87
N LEU A 642 25.51 -45.14 -34.76
CA LEU A 642 25.76 -44.58 -36.10
C LEU A 642 26.08 -43.09 -36.02
N ALA A 643 25.42 -42.37 -35.11
CA ALA A 643 25.73 -40.97 -34.80
C ALA A 643 27.18 -40.81 -34.28
N GLY A 644 27.62 -41.70 -33.37
CA GLY A 644 29.01 -41.74 -32.90
C GLY A 644 30.03 -42.09 -33.98
N GLY A 645 29.60 -42.74 -35.08
CA GLY A 645 30.42 -43.05 -36.24
C GLY A 645 30.39 -41.98 -37.36
N ALA A 646 29.60 -40.91 -37.22
CA ALA A 646 29.38 -39.92 -38.29
C ALA A 646 30.64 -39.19 -38.75
N ILE A 647 31.68 -39.17 -37.91
CA ILE A 647 32.99 -38.53 -38.14
C ILE A 647 34.05 -39.52 -38.63
N GLY A 648 33.75 -40.83 -38.61
CA GLY A 648 34.70 -41.89 -38.95
C GLY A 648 35.33 -41.68 -40.34
N GLY A 649 36.58 -41.22 -40.37
CA GLY A 649 37.36 -40.99 -41.59
C GLY A 649 37.46 -39.54 -42.10
N SER A 650 36.84 -38.56 -41.43
CA SER A 650 36.87 -37.14 -41.82
C SER A 650 37.75 -36.27 -40.91
N ASP A 651 38.67 -35.48 -41.49
CA ASP A 651 39.62 -34.57 -40.83
C ASP A 651 38.96 -33.26 -40.36
N ILE A 652 37.81 -33.34 -39.69
CA ILE A 652 37.01 -32.18 -39.27
C ILE A 652 37.54 -31.63 -37.94
N LYS A 653 37.95 -30.35 -37.96
CA LYS A 653 38.43 -29.59 -36.79
C LYS A 653 37.31 -28.76 -36.13
N ASP A 654 36.11 -29.31 -36.00
CA ASP A 654 34.98 -28.66 -35.33
C ASP A 654 34.72 -29.33 -33.96
N PRO A 655 35.12 -28.68 -32.84
CA PRO A 655 35.05 -29.28 -31.51
C PRO A 655 33.62 -29.57 -31.02
N ALA A 656 32.60 -28.88 -31.54
CA ALA A 656 31.21 -29.13 -31.17
C ALA A 656 30.66 -30.39 -31.86
N LEU A 657 30.98 -30.58 -33.14
CA LEU A 657 30.57 -31.77 -33.88
C LEU A 657 31.32 -33.01 -33.40
N THR A 658 32.64 -32.90 -33.17
CA THR A 658 33.44 -34.00 -32.61
C THR A 658 33.02 -34.34 -31.19
N GLY A 659 32.79 -33.34 -30.35
CA GLY A 659 32.26 -33.52 -29.00
C GLY A 659 30.90 -34.23 -28.98
N LEU A 660 29.98 -33.89 -29.88
CA LEU A 660 28.67 -34.55 -29.96
C LEU A 660 28.76 -36.01 -30.42
N ALA A 661 29.62 -36.30 -31.41
CA ALA A 661 29.84 -37.68 -31.85
C ALA A 661 30.51 -38.53 -30.76
N ASP A 662 31.52 -37.99 -30.07
CA ASP A 662 32.17 -38.66 -28.95
C ASP A 662 31.21 -38.87 -27.77
N PHE A 663 30.36 -37.90 -27.47
CA PHE A 663 29.28 -38.03 -26.49
C PHE A 663 28.34 -39.19 -26.83
N CYS A 664 27.83 -39.26 -28.07
CA CYS A 664 26.96 -40.35 -28.53
C CYS A 664 27.67 -41.71 -28.50
N ARG A 665 28.96 -41.74 -28.89
CA ARG A 665 29.79 -42.95 -28.86
C ARG A 665 29.98 -43.47 -27.44
N LEU A 666 30.33 -42.61 -26.49
CA LEU A 666 30.55 -42.98 -25.08
C LEU A 666 29.26 -43.40 -24.38
N ILE A 667 28.12 -42.76 -24.69
CA ILE A 667 26.81 -43.21 -24.20
C ILE A 667 26.46 -44.58 -24.75
N SER A 668 26.66 -44.82 -26.05
CA SER A 668 26.41 -46.13 -26.65
C SER A 668 27.30 -47.25 -26.07
N ALA A 669 28.44 -46.87 -25.47
CA ALA A 669 29.35 -47.76 -24.76
C ALA A 669 29.06 -47.88 -23.24
N GLY A 670 28.11 -47.11 -22.70
CA GLY A 670 27.68 -47.16 -21.30
C GLY A 670 28.47 -46.26 -20.32
N ASP A 671 29.35 -45.37 -20.79
CA ASP A 671 30.14 -44.47 -19.94
C ASP A 671 29.51 -43.07 -19.84
N ILE A 672 28.53 -42.93 -18.95
CA ILE A 672 27.80 -41.66 -18.75
C ILE A 672 28.72 -40.58 -18.19
N ALA A 673 29.57 -40.90 -17.20
CA ALA A 673 30.42 -39.90 -16.54
C ALA A 673 31.50 -39.36 -17.48
N GLY A 674 32.14 -40.22 -18.28
CA GLY A 674 33.10 -39.82 -19.31
C GLY A 674 32.44 -39.08 -20.48
N SER A 675 31.18 -39.39 -20.81
CA SER A 675 30.47 -38.68 -21.89
C SER A 675 30.24 -37.19 -21.57
N LEU A 676 29.94 -36.85 -20.31
CA LEU A 676 29.62 -35.48 -19.90
C LEU A 676 30.80 -34.51 -20.03
N THR A 677 32.06 -34.98 -20.01
CA THR A 677 33.24 -34.12 -20.16
C THR A 677 33.43 -33.59 -21.57
N HIS A 678 32.73 -34.15 -22.56
CA HIS A 678 32.78 -33.72 -23.95
C HIS A 678 31.69 -32.71 -24.31
N LEU A 679 30.81 -32.34 -23.37
CA LEU A 679 29.62 -31.55 -23.68
C LEU A 679 29.79 -30.03 -23.59
N ASP A 680 30.80 -29.49 -22.91
CA ASP A 680 30.92 -28.04 -22.69
C ASP A 680 30.86 -27.24 -24.01
N GLY A 681 31.64 -27.63 -25.03
CA GLY A 681 31.59 -27.00 -26.35
C GLY A 681 30.37 -27.39 -27.21
N VAL A 682 29.67 -28.47 -26.85
CA VAL A 682 28.52 -29.02 -27.60
C VAL A 682 27.23 -28.32 -27.22
N VAL A 683 27.05 -28.02 -25.93
CA VAL A 683 25.87 -27.31 -25.42
C VAL A 683 25.93 -25.81 -25.68
N GLU A 684 27.13 -25.26 -25.88
CA GLU A 684 27.37 -23.85 -26.22
C GLU A 684 27.16 -23.54 -27.72
N ASP A 685 27.24 -24.55 -28.59
CA ASP A 685 26.96 -24.39 -30.02
C ASP A 685 25.48 -24.63 -30.33
N ARG A 686 24.85 -23.62 -30.95
CA ARG A 686 23.45 -23.66 -31.38
C ARG A 686 23.16 -24.80 -32.37
N ARG A 687 24.15 -25.28 -33.13
CA ARG A 687 23.98 -26.37 -34.10
C ARG A 687 23.79 -27.74 -33.44
N THR A 688 24.39 -27.95 -32.27
CA THR A 688 24.50 -29.25 -31.60
C THR A 688 23.74 -29.32 -30.28
N SER A 689 23.47 -28.18 -29.63
CA SER A 689 22.80 -28.10 -28.33
C SER A 689 21.42 -28.79 -28.29
N SER A 690 20.60 -28.65 -29.33
CA SER A 690 19.27 -29.31 -29.38
C SER A 690 19.39 -30.84 -29.51
N LEU A 691 20.40 -31.31 -30.24
CA LEU A 691 20.68 -32.73 -30.42
C LEU A 691 21.23 -33.35 -29.13
N ALA A 692 22.14 -32.64 -28.46
CA ALA A 692 22.64 -33.03 -27.14
C ALA A 692 21.52 -33.07 -26.10
N SER A 693 20.58 -32.11 -26.14
CA SER A 693 19.44 -32.06 -25.20
C SER A 693 18.55 -33.29 -25.33
N GLY A 694 18.18 -33.69 -26.56
CA GLY A 694 17.35 -34.88 -26.78
C GLY A 694 17.98 -36.16 -26.25
N VAL A 695 19.31 -36.29 -26.31
CA VAL A 695 20.03 -37.43 -25.73
C VAL A 695 20.14 -37.30 -24.20
N LEU A 696 20.41 -36.11 -23.66
CA LEU A 696 20.48 -35.86 -22.21
C LEU A 696 19.13 -36.08 -21.50
N GLU A 697 18.02 -35.74 -22.13
CA GLU A 697 16.67 -35.98 -21.61
C GLU A 697 16.41 -37.48 -21.40
N THR A 698 16.82 -38.33 -22.36
CA THR A 698 16.68 -39.80 -22.22
C THR A 698 17.52 -40.38 -21.06
N LEU A 699 18.56 -39.69 -20.62
CA LEU A 699 19.42 -40.09 -19.50
C LEU A 699 18.92 -39.57 -18.14
N LEU A 700 17.99 -38.62 -18.12
CA LEU A 700 17.48 -38.02 -16.88
C LEU A 700 16.51 -38.96 -16.14
N ASP A 701 15.83 -39.84 -16.90
CA ASP A 701 14.89 -40.84 -16.37
C ASP A 701 15.60 -42.04 -15.70
N GLU A 702 16.91 -42.18 -15.89
CA GLU A 702 17.71 -43.20 -15.19
C GLU A 702 18.10 -42.71 -13.78
N PRO A 703 17.76 -43.44 -12.70
CA PRO A 703 18.11 -43.03 -11.34
C PRO A 703 19.63 -43.12 -11.12
N GLY A 704 20.34 -42.00 -11.30
CA GLY A 704 21.80 -41.91 -11.22
C GLY A 704 22.34 -40.69 -10.46
N ARG A 705 23.60 -40.77 -10.00
CA ARG A 705 24.31 -39.72 -9.25
C ARG A 705 24.59 -38.43 -10.05
N ASN A 706 24.38 -38.45 -11.37
CA ASN A 706 24.74 -37.36 -12.29
C ASN A 706 23.58 -36.41 -12.63
N GLY A 707 22.40 -36.58 -12.02
CA GLY A 707 21.19 -35.81 -12.37
C GLY A 707 21.35 -34.29 -12.28
N THR A 708 22.14 -33.77 -11.33
CA THR A 708 22.43 -32.33 -11.24
C THR A 708 23.26 -31.83 -12.42
N ALA A 709 24.30 -32.57 -12.81
CA ALA A 709 25.16 -32.20 -13.93
C ALA A 709 24.39 -32.23 -15.26
N ILE A 710 23.55 -33.26 -15.46
CA ILE A 710 22.68 -33.38 -16.64
C ILE A 710 21.71 -32.20 -16.71
N ARG A 711 21.05 -31.82 -15.60
CA ARG A 711 20.15 -30.66 -15.54
C ARG A 711 20.87 -29.34 -15.84
N MET A 712 22.11 -29.17 -15.38
CA MET A 712 22.91 -27.98 -15.71
C MET A 712 23.28 -27.93 -17.20
N PHE A 713 23.62 -29.06 -17.82
CA PHE A 713 23.88 -29.11 -19.27
C PHE A 713 22.61 -28.88 -20.10
N LEU A 714 21.47 -29.43 -19.68
CA LEU A 714 20.16 -29.17 -20.30
C LEU A 714 19.77 -27.69 -20.19
N ALA A 715 20.01 -27.06 -19.04
CA ALA A 715 19.75 -25.64 -18.85
C ALA A 715 20.62 -24.76 -19.76
N ARG A 716 21.92 -25.07 -19.87
CA ARG A 716 22.85 -24.37 -20.79
C ARG A 716 22.41 -24.54 -22.25
N ALA A 717 22.09 -25.77 -22.66
CA ALA A 717 21.63 -26.05 -24.02
C ALA A 717 20.30 -25.34 -24.34
N SER A 718 19.36 -25.31 -23.39
CA SER A 718 18.08 -24.59 -23.53
C SER A 718 18.30 -23.08 -23.65
N ALA A 719 19.23 -22.53 -22.86
CA ALA A 719 19.57 -21.10 -22.89
C ALA A 719 20.19 -20.67 -24.22
N VAL A 720 21.11 -21.45 -24.79
CA VAL A 720 21.71 -21.19 -26.11
C VAL A 720 20.66 -21.21 -27.22
N ASN A 721 19.61 -22.01 -27.05
CA ASN A 721 18.46 -22.06 -27.95
C ASN A 721 17.41 -20.95 -27.71
N GLY A 722 17.67 -20.02 -26.79
CA GLY A 722 16.75 -18.92 -26.45
C GLY A 722 15.55 -19.33 -25.59
N ARG A 723 15.54 -20.55 -25.04
CA ARG A 723 14.44 -21.09 -24.22
C ARG A 723 14.76 -20.99 -22.73
N ILE A 724 14.70 -19.77 -22.22
CA ILE A 724 15.13 -19.44 -20.85
C ILE A 724 14.16 -19.99 -19.80
N THR A 725 12.87 -20.03 -20.11
CA THR A 725 11.84 -20.65 -19.28
C THR A 725 12.12 -22.13 -19.05
N GLU A 726 12.43 -22.88 -20.12
CA GLU A 726 12.84 -24.29 -20.05
C GLU A 726 14.14 -24.44 -19.26
N ALA A 727 15.13 -23.56 -19.50
CA ALA A 727 16.37 -23.55 -18.73
C ALA A 727 16.13 -23.38 -17.22
N CYS A 728 15.21 -22.49 -16.83
CA CYS A 728 14.85 -22.29 -15.43
C CYS A 728 14.10 -23.49 -14.84
N ALA A 729 13.22 -24.12 -15.62
CA ALA A 729 12.49 -25.33 -15.21
C ALA A 729 13.44 -26.50 -14.92
N TRP A 730 14.51 -26.67 -15.71
CA TRP A 730 15.54 -27.67 -15.45
C TRP A 730 16.31 -27.42 -14.14
N LEU A 731 16.48 -26.16 -13.75
CA LEU A 731 17.25 -25.76 -12.57
C LEU A 731 16.44 -25.68 -11.27
N GLU A 732 15.12 -25.48 -11.34
CA GLU A 732 14.24 -25.35 -10.17
C GLU A 732 14.39 -26.48 -9.13
N PRO A 733 14.53 -27.77 -9.51
CA PRO A 733 14.69 -28.83 -8.52
C PRO A 733 16.07 -28.88 -7.83
N VAL A 734 17.05 -28.10 -8.30
CA VAL A 734 18.45 -28.15 -7.84
C VAL A 734 18.99 -26.80 -7.40
N LEU A 735 18.11 -25.83 -7.07
CA LEU A 735 18.48 -24.44 -6.73
C LEU A 735 19.52 -24.29 -5.61
N THR A 736 19.64 -25.24 -4.69
CA THR A 736 20.59 -25.21 -3.58
C THR A 736 21.95 -25.84 -3.90
N GLN A 737 22.13 -26.39 -5.12
CA GLN A 737 23.36 -27.07 -5.51
C GLN A 737 24.43 -26.07 -5.99
N PRO A 738 25.73 -26.36 -5.74
CA PRO A 738 26.82 -25.45 -6.11
C PRO A 738 26.87 -25.23 -7.63
N GLY A 739 27.06 -23.97 -8.05
CA GLY A 739 27.15 -23.57 -9.45
C GLY A 739 25.81 -23.20 -10.12
N VAL A 740 24.65 -23.54 -9.52
CA VAL A 740 23.32 -23.22 -10.08
C VAL A 740 23.00 -21.74 -9.99
N THR A 741 23.32 -21.08 -8.87
CA THR A 741 23.13 -19.64 -8.68
C THR A 741 23.95 -18.82 -9.69
N GLY A 742 25.22 -19.17 -9.89
CA GLY A 742 26.07 -18.52 -10.89
C GLY A 742 25.55 -18.70 -12.32
N LEU A 743 24.98 -19.86 -12.65
CA LEU A 743 24.32 -20.07 -13.95
C LEU A 743 23.05 -19.23 -14.08
N LEU A 744 22.21 -19.16 -13.05
CA LEU A 744 21.00 -18.32 -13.06
C LEU A 744 21.31 -16.82 -13.18
N GLU A 745 22.40 -16.34 -12.56
CA GLU A 745 22.87 -14.96 -12.73
C GLU A 745 23.34 -14.69 -14.16
N GLN A 746 24.07 -15.63 -14.77
CA GLN A 746 24.46 -15.54 -16.18
C GLN A 746 23.23 -15.51 -17.10
N LEU A 747 22.20 -16.31 -16.81
CA LEU A 747 20.93 -16.33 -17.56
C LEU A 747 20.14 -15.02 -17.40
N ALA A 748 20.11 -14.45 -16.20
CA ALA A 748 19.48 -13.15 -15.97
C ALA A 748 20.22 -12.02 -16.70
N ALA A 749 21.56 -12.08 -16.76
CA ALA A 749 22.39 -11.09 -17.45
C ALA A 749 22.31 -11.21 -18.98
N SER A 750 22.19 -12.43 -19.51
CA SER A 750 22.11 -12.66 -20.96
C SER A 750 20.74 -12.31 -21.55
N SER A 751 19.71 -12.11 -20.72
CA SER A 751 18.35 -11.79 -21.17
C SER A 751 17.63 -10.82 -20.22
N PRO A 752 18.05 -9.55 -20.21
CA PRO A 752 17.43 -8.52 -19.41
C PRO A 752 15.96 -8.32 -19.83
N GLY A 753 15.04 -8.51 -18.88
CA GLY A 753 13.59 -8.39 -19.09
C GLY A 753 12.79 -9.69 -18.89
N MET A 754 13.46 -10.85 -18.84
CA MET A 754 12.82 -12.13 -18.51
C MET A 754 12.80 -12.35 -16.99
N VAL A 755 11.62 -12.61 -16.44
CA VAL A 755 11.40 -12.67 -14.98
C VAL A 755 11.82 -14.01 -14.37
N ASP A 756 11.85 -15.09 -15.16
CA ASP A 756 11.99 -16.46 -14.64
C ASP A 756 13.33 -16.70 -13.94
N ALA A 757 14.46 -16.32 -14.54
CA ALA A 757 15.78 -16.51 -13.93
C ALA A 757 15.96 -15.67 -12.64
N PRO A 758 15.61 -14.36 -12.62
CA PRO A 758 15.55 -13.56 -11.41
C PRO A 758 14.62 -14.13 -10.33
N MET A 759 13.48 -14.69 -10.72
CA MET A 759 12.55 -15.32 -9.77
C MET A 759 13.13 -16.61 -9.17
N MET A 760 13.86 -17.40 -9.96
CA MET A 760 14.59 -18.57 -9.44
C MET A 760 15.73 -18.17 -8.50
N LEU A 761 16.39 -17.03 -8.73
CA LEU A 761 17.37 -16.46 -7.78
C LEU A 761 16.71 -16.03 -6.46
N VAL A 762 15.50 -15.45 -6.50
CA VAL A 762 14.72 -15.14 -5.28
C VAL A 762 14.38 -16.43 -4.52
N LYS A 763 13.91 -17.47 -5.21
CA LYS A 763 13.63 -18.78 -4.61
C LYS A 763 14.89 -19.41 -4.00
N ALA A 764 16.02 -19.37 -4.71
CA ALA A 764 17.30 -19.89 -4.23
C ALA A 764 17.77 -19.14 -2.97
N ALA A 765 17.72 -17.80 -2.97
CA ALA A 765 18.10 -16.97 -1.83
C ALA A 765 17.19 -17.20 -0.61
N ALA A 766 15.88 -17.41 -0.83
CA ALA A 766 14.95 -17.80 0.22
C ALA A 766 15.25 -19.19 0.81
N LEU A 767 15.66 -20.15 -0.04
CA LEU A 767 16.06 -21.48 0.40
C LEU A 767 17.42 -21.48 1.13
N SER A 768 18.33 -20.57 0.81
CA SER A 768 19.64 -20.45 1.47
C SER A 768 19.66 -19.50 2.67
N ASP A 769 18.52 -18.87 3.02
CA ASP A 769 18.40 -17.83 4.07
C ASP A 769 19.27 -16.59 3.84
N ASP A 770 19.55 -16.27 2.58
CA ASP A 770 20.34 -15.10 2.21
C ASP A 770 19.43 -13.89 1.97
N PHE A 771 19.12 -13.16 3.04
CA PHE A 771 18.18 -12.04 2.98
C PHE A 771 18.65 -10.87 2.10
N GLU A 772 19.96 -10.60 2.04
CA GLU A 772 20.48 -9.49 1.22
C GLU A 772 20.28 -9.76 -0.27
N ASN A 773 20.63 -10.98 -0.70
CA ASN A 773 20.41 -11.40 -2.08
C ASN A 773 18.92 -11.59 -2.38
N LEU A 774 18.12 -12.08 -1.44
CA LEU A 774 16.66 -12.15 -1.58
C LEU A 774 16.09 -10.76 -1.88
N ARG A 775 16.45 -9.73 -1.10
CA ARG A 775 15.96 -8.35 -1.30
C ARG A 775 16.44 -7.74 -2.61
N ARG A 776 17.70 -8.00 -2.99
CA ARG A 776 18.28 -7.53 -4.25
C ARG A 776 17.55 -8.12 -5.45
N PHE A 777 17.39 -9.44 -5.50
CA PHE A 777 16.76 -10.12 -6.64
C PHE A 777 15.25 -9.88 -6.69
N SER A 778 14.57 -9.79 -5.55
CA SER A 778 13.14 -9.45 -5.52
C SER A 778 12.89 -8.02 -6.02
N SER A 779 13.75 -7.06 -5.68
CA SER A 779 13.65 -5.70 -6.25
C SER A 779 13.77 -5.71 -7.77
N MET A 780 14.74 -6.46 -8.31
CA MET A 780 14.90 -6.65 -9.75
C MET A 780 13.67 -7.31 -10.39
N VAL A 781 13.09 -8.34 -9.77
CA VAL A 781 11.85 -8.99 -10.26
C VAL A 781 10.66 -8.01 -10.26
N LEU A 782 10.52 -7.22 -9.19
CA LEU A 782 9.38 -6.32 -9.01
C LEU A 782 9.46 -5.07 -9.91
N GLU A 783 10.67 -4.62 -10.25
CA GLU A 783 10.89 -3.58 -11.27
C GLU A 783 10.46 -4.05 -12.65
N MET A 784 10.71 -5.33 -12.98
CA MET A 784 10.29 -5.90 -14.26
C MET A 784 8.80 -6.29 -14.30
N ASN A 785 8.29 -6.89 -13.22
CA ASN A 785 6.90 -7.36 -13.14
C ASN A 785 6.32 -7.23 -11.71
N PRO A 786 5.59 -6.14 -11.44
CA PRO A 786 4.91 -5.92 -10.16
C PRO A 786 3.92 -7.02 -9.77
N GLY A 787 3.34 -7.75 -10.74
CA GLY A 787 2.37 -8.83 -10.50
C GLY A 787 2.94 -10.02 -9.72
N LYS A 788 4.26 -10.15 -9.64
CA LYS A 788 4.94 -11.20 -8.87
C LYS A 788 5.07 -10.89 -7.37
N ALA A 789 4.64 -9.70 -6.91
CA ALA A 789 4.67 -9.31 -5.50
C ALA A 789 3.95 -10.31 -4.58
N SER A 790 2.80 -10.84 -5.00
CA SER A 790 2.06 -11.84 -4.22
C SER A 790 2.83 -13.14 -4.04
N GLU A 791 3.51 -13.61 -5.09
CA GLU A 791 4.29 -14.85 -5.06
C GLU A 791 5.50 -14.69 -4.12
N ILE A 792 6.24 -13.59 -4.23
CA ILE A 792 7.39 -13.29 -3.37
C ILE A 792 6.95 -13.11 -1.91
N ALA A 793 5.87 -12.35 -1.66
CA ALA A 793 5.38 -12.14 -0.31
C ALA A 793 4.93 -13.46 0.35
N SER A 794 4.25 -14.35 -0.38
CA SER A 794 3.86 -15.67 0.11
C SER A 794 5.07 -16.57 0.41
N LEU A 795 6.11 -16.51 -0.42
CA LEU A 795 7.36 -17.24 -0.22
C LEU A 795 8.07 -16.75 1.06
N CYS A 796 8.18 -15.43 1.22
CA CYS A 796 8.77 -14.81 2.40
C CYS A 796 7.97 -15.09 3.68
N GLU A 797 6.63 -15.12 3.61
CA GLU A 797 5.78 -15.52 4.72
C GLU A 797 6.00 -16.99 5.10
N SER A 798 5.93 -17.91 4.14
CA SER A 798 6.11 -19.35 4.37
C SER A 798 7.48 -19.64 4.99
N LYS A 799 8.55 -19.11 4.39
CA LYS A 799 9.92 -19.33 4.88
C LYS A 799 10.20 -18.59 6.18
N GLY A 800 9.62 -17.40 6.35
CA GLY A 800 9.64 -16.67 7.62
C GLY A 800 9.01 -17.46 8.76
N ASN A 801 7.87 -18.13 8.52
CA ASN A 801 7.20 -18.98 9.50
C ASN A 801 7.97 -20.30 9.77
N GLU A 802 8.49 -20.97 8.72
CA GLU A 802 9.25 -22.22 8.86
C GLU A 802 10.56 -22.04 9.63
N ARG A 803 11.28 -20.94 9.39
CA ARG A 803 12.63 -20.70 9.93
C ARG A 803 12.69 -19.71 11.08
N GLY A 804 11.59 -19.02 11.38
CA GLY A 804 11.57 -17.93 12.37
C GLY A 804 12.32 -16.67 11.93
N SER A 805 12.47 -16.44 10.62
CA SER A 805 13.18 -15.26 10.10
C SER A 805 12.27 -14.02 10.14
N GLY A 806 12.45 -13.19 11.18
CA GLY A 806 11.71 -11.94 11.35
C GLY A 806 11.89 -10.98 10.16
N ARG A 807 13.07 -10.98 9.52
CA ARG A 807 13.37 -10.13 8.35
C ARG A 807 12.55 -10.51 7.12
N CYS A 808 12.37 -11.80 6.86
CA CYS A 808 11.52 -12.29 5.78
C CYS A 808 10.04 -11.91 5.99
N LEU A 809 9.55 -12.04 7.24
CA LEU A 809 8.18 -11.64 7.61
C LEU A 809 7.97 -10.13 7.48
N ALA A 810 8.95 -9.32 7.91
CA ALA A 810 8.92 -7.87 7.75
C ALA A 810 8.93 -7.45 6.27
N TYR A 811 9.70 -8.15 5.44
CA TYR A 811 9.74 -7.89 4.00
C TYR A 811 8.43 -8.29 3.31
N ALA A 812 7.80 -9.40 3.71
CA ALA A 812 6.47 -9.77 3.23
C ALA A 812 5.41 -8.70 3.57
N ALA A 813 5.50 -8.09 4.76
CA ALA A 813 4.63 -6.98 5.14
C ALA A 813 4.88 -5.70 4.31
N GLU A 814 6.16 -5.36 4.06
CA GLU A 814 6.55 -4.23 3.20
C GLU A 814 5.97 -4.40 1.78
N LEU A 815 6.07 -5.62 1.23
CA LEU A 815 5.48 -5.94 -0.08
C LEU A 815 3.95 -5.87 -0.06
N SER A 816 3.31 -6.34 1.01
CA SER A 816 1.86 -6.26 1.16
C SER A 816 1.37 -4.81 1.18
N ASP A 817 2.05 -3.92 1.90
CA ASP A 817 1.73 -2.49 1.91
C ASP A 817 1.94 -1.82 0.56
N ARG A 818 3.09 -2.07 -0.06
CA ARG A 818 3.50 -1.40 -1.29
C ARG A 818 2.62 -1.79 -2.48
N TYR A 819 2.16 -3.04 -2.52
CA TYR A 819 1.39 -3.61 -3.64
C TYR A 819 -0.06 -3.96 -3.28
N GLN A 820 -0.54 -3.59 -2.08
CA GLN A 820 -1.92 -3.84 -1.60
C GLN A 820 -2.34 -5.32 -1.71
N LEU A 821 -1.51 -6.22 -1.19
CA LEU A 821 -1.76 -7.66 -1.26
C LEU A 821 -2.83 -8.09 -0.24
N GLN A 822 -3.41 -9.29 -0.41
CA GLN A 822 -4.42 -9.85 0.51
C GLN A 822 -3.84 -10.33 1.87
N LEU A 823 -2.55 -10.11 2.13
CA LEU A 823 -1.90 -10.48 3.37
C LEU A 823 -2.04 -9.35 4.39
N ASP A 824 -2.40 -9.65 5.64
CA ASP A 824 -2.49 -8.65 6.69
C ASP A 824 -1.07 -8.19 7.13
N PRO A 825 -0.65 -6.97 6.76
CA PRO A 825 0.68 -6.47 7.10
C PRO A 825 0.85 -6.24 8.61
N ASP A 826 -0.23 -5.98 9.37
CA ASP A 826 -0.14 -5.84 10.82
C ASP A 826 0.17 -7.19 11.47
N ALA A 827 -0.51 -8.27 11.05
CA ALA A 827 -0.26 -9.62 11.54
C ALA A 827 1.17 -10.10 11.21
N LEU A 828 1.66 -9.82 9.99
CA LEU A 828 3.02 -10.17 9.57
C LEU A 828 4.09 -9.42 10.36
N LEU A 829 3.91 -8.10 10.58
CA LEU A 829 4.84 -7.30 11.38
C LEU A 829 4.82 -7.70 12.85
N ILE A 830 3.66 -8.04 13.41
CA ILE A 830 3.57 -8.58 14.77
C ILE A 830 4.40 -9.86 14.88
N LYS A 831 4.24 -10.83 13.97
CA LYS A 831 5.05 -12.05 13.94
C LYS A 831 6.54 -11.75 13.76
N ALA A 832 6.88 -10.79 12.90
CA ALA A 832 8.25 -10.36 12.66
C ALA A 832 8.92 -9.80 13.93
N VAL A 833 8.23 -8.92 14.67
CA VAL A 833 8.74 -8.32 15.91
C VAL A 833 8.80 -9.34 17.05
N LEU A 834 7.89 -10.31 17.08
CA LEU A 834 7.95 -11.41 18.05
C LEU A 834 9.17 -12.31 17.83
N ALA A 835 9.58 -12.51 16.57
CA ALA A 835 10.75 -13.31 16.19
C ALA A 835 12.07 -12.52 16.30
N ASP A 836 12.09 -11.25 15.88
CA ASP A 836 13.23 -10.35 15.99
C ASP A 836 12.78 -8.96 16.50
N PRO A 837 12.91 -8.71 17.82
CA PRO A 837 12.53 -7.44 18.44
C PRO A 837 13.27 -6.19 17.93
N SER A 838 14.37 -6.32 17.17
CA SER A 838 15.08 -5.17 16.60
C SER A 838 14.27 -4.47 15.50
N ILE A 839 13.40 -5.22 14.81
CA ILE A 839 12.52 -4.76 13.72
C ILE A 839 11.47 -3.76 14.20
N ALA A 840 11.19 -3.69 15.50
CA ALA A 840 10.20 -2.77 16.06
C ALA A 840 10.45 -1.30 15.67
N THR A 841 11.72 -0.89 15.55
CA THR A 841 12.09 0.48 15.17
C THR A 841 11.62 0.86 13.77
N THR A 842 11.67 -0.07 12.82
CA THR A 842 11.18 0.14 11.45
C THR A 842 9.67 -0.04 11.38
N ALA A 843 9.10 -1.01 12.10
CA ALA A 843 7.67 -1.28 12.13
C ALA A 843 6.83 -0.13 12.72
N VAL A 844 7.33 0.62 13.72
CA VAL A 844 6.63 1.77 14.34
C VAL A 844 6.45 2.94 13.39
N GLN A 845 7.35 3.11 12.43
CA GLN A 845 7.31 4.24 11.49
C GLN A 845 6.19 4.10 10.44
N ARG A 846 5.59 2.92 10.33
CA ARG A 846 4.50 2.64 9.41
C ARG A 846 3.24 3.45 9.76
N LYS A 847 2.80 4.30 8.83
CA LYS A 847 1.55 5.06 8.95
C LYS A 847 0.36 4.12 8.84
N GLY A 848 -0.59 4.21 9.78
CA GLY A 848 -1.82 3.41 9.74
C GLY A 848 -1.78 2.10 10.53
N GLY A 849 -0.64 1.70 11.12
CA GLY A 849 -0.56 0.48 11.92
C GLY A 849 -1.58 0.43 13.05
N GLY A 850 -2.22 -0.73 13.19
CA GLY A 850 -3.22 -1.03 14.21
C GLY A 850 -2.68 -0.89 15.64
N PRO A 851 -3.59 -0.77 16.62
CA PRO A 851 -3.22 -0.60 18.03
C PRO A 851 -2.41 -1.77 18.60
N SER A 852 -2.66 -3.02 18.17
CA SER A 852 -1.91 -4.19 18.62
C SER A 852 -0.46 -4.17 18.16
N LEU A 853 -0.20 -3.84 16.89
CA LEU A 853 1.16 -3.69 16.36
C LEU A 853 1.92 -2.58 17.12
N LYS A 854 1.27 -1.42 17.34
CA LYS A 854 1.87 -0.31 18.09
C LYS A 854 2.18 -0.68 19.55
N ALA A 855 1.33 -1.47 20.19
CA ALA A 855 1.58 -1.96 21.54
C ALA A 855 2.79 -2.92 21.59
N VAL A 856 2.86 -3.90 20.67
CA VAL A 856 3.99 -4.84 20.58
C VAL A 856 5.30 -4.10 20.29
N CYS A 857 5.28 -3.12 19.40
CA CYS A 857 6.48 -2.33 19.14
C CYS A 857 6.86 -1.38 20.27
N ALA A 858 5.89 -0.85 21.03
CA ALA A 858 6.17 -0.03 22.22
C ALA A 858 6.85 -0.88 23.31
N ILE A 859 6.44 -2.14 23.47
CA ILE A 859 7.11 -3.13 24.33
C ILE A 859 8.53 -3.37 23.81
N ALA A 860 8.70 -3.75 22.54
CA ALA A 860 10.01 -4.04 21.96
C ALA A 860 10.99 -2.85 21.97
N GLY A 861 10.46 -1.63 21.87
CA GLY A 861 11.19 -0.36 21.94
C GLY A 861 11.30 0.26 23.34
N ALA A 862 10.88 -0.47 24.38
CA ALA A 862 10.95 -0.04 25.79
C ALA A 862 10.17 1.23 26.16
N ASN A 863 9.17 1.63 25.38
CA ASN A 863 8.43 2.88 25.61
C ASN A 863 7.18 2.67 26.49
N ALA A 864 7.39 2.68 27.80
CA ALA A 864 6.35 2.48 28.82
C ALA A 864 5.17 3.47 28.72
N SER A 865 5.44 4.74 28.42
CA SER A 865 4.41 5.78 28.30
C SER A 865 3.46 5.51 27.13
N THR A 866 4.00 5.18 25.97
CA THR A 866 3.21 4.92 24.75
C THR A 866 2.41 3.63 24.87
N PHE A 867 2.99 2.60 25.49
CA PHE A 867 2.28 1.35 25.79
C PHE A 867 1.06 1.61 26.70
N SER A 868 1.27 2.38 27.78
CA SER A 868 0.22 2.71 28.75
C SER A 868 -0.93 3.51 28.14
N ASP A 869 -0.60 4.51 27.31
CA ASP A 869 -1.59 5.34 26.63
C ASP A 869 -2.45 4.55 25.64
N ILE A 870 -1.87 3.57 24.93
CA ILE A 870 -2.61 2.74 23.97
C ILE A 870 -3.66 1.89 24.69
N LEU A 871 -3.26 1.19 25.76
CA LEU A 871 -4.15 0.30 26.50
C LEU A 871 -5.20 1.08 27.30
N ARG A 872 -4.88 2.28 27.81
CA ARG A 872 -5.86 3.16 28.45
C ARG A 872 -7.00 3.56 27.51
N ARG A 873 -6.68 3.84 26.24
CA ARG A 873 -7.67 4.23 25.23
C ARG A 873 -8.46 3.05 24.65
N ARG A 874 -7.94 1.82 24.77
CA ARG A 874 -8.51 0.62 24.16
C ARG A 874 -8.46 -0.56 25.13
N GLN A 875 -9.40 -0.57 26.08
CA GLN A 875 -9.56 -1.68 27.02
C GLN A 875 -9.93 -2.98 26.27
N GLY A 876 -9.32 -4.10 26.66
CA GLY A 876 -9.56 -5.41 26.04
C GLY A 876 -8.78 -5.69 24.74
N LEU A 877 -7.78 -4.86 24.41
CA LEU A 877 -6.93 -5.09 23.24
C LEU A 877 -6.07 -6.35 23.42
N SER A 878 -6.17 -7.30 22.49
CA SER A 878 -5.26 -8.45 22.43
C SER A 878 -3.87 -8.01 21.95
N VAL A 879 -2.87 -8.19 22.80
CA VAL A 879 -1.47 -7.90 22.51
C VAL A 879 -0.68 -9.20 22.64
N PRO A 880 -0.21 -9.79 21.53
CA PRO A 880 0.57 -11.02 21.59
C PRO A 880 1.97 -10.76 22.15
N LEU A 881 2.48 -11.71 22.94
CA LEU A 881 3.79 -11.64 23.58
C LEU A 881 4.68 -12.83 23.23
N SER A 882 6.00 -12.63 23.28
CA SER A 882 7.01 -13.69 23.23
C SER A 882 7.91 -13.59 24.47
N THR A 883 8.52 -14.71 24.86
CA THR A 883 9.47 -14.75 26.00
C THR A 883 10.63 -13.77 25.81
N VAL A 884 11.17 -13.67 24.59
CA VAL A 884 12.25 -12.75 24.23
C VAL A 884 11.86 -11.27 24.43
N LEU A 885 10.63 -10.91 24.05
CA LEU A 885 10.12 -9.55 24.27
C LEU A 885 9.96 -9.24 25.76
N VAL A 886 9.42 -10.20 26.51
CA VAL A 886 9.22 -10.06 27.96
C VAL A 886 10.55 -9.88 28.68
N GLU A 887 11.54 -10.73 28.41
CA GLU A 887 12.88 -10.61 29.00
C GLU A 887 13.50 -9.25 28.72
N ARG A 888 13.41 -8.77 27.47
CA ARG A 888 13.92 -7.46 27.08
C ARG A 888 13.28 -6.33 27.89
N VAL A 889 11.95 -6.33 28.02
CA VAL A 889 11.24 -5.30 28.81
C VAL A 889 11.59 -5.39 30.29
N MET A 890 11.70 -6.60 30.84
CA MET A 890 12.06 -6.83 32.24
C MET A 890 13.46 -6.35 32.61
N THR A 891 14.35 -6.14 31.63
CA THR A 891 15.66 -5.51 31.86
C THR A 891 15.62 -3.98 31.79
N GLN A 892 14.62 -3.39 31.13
CA GLN A 892 14.60 -1.96 30.78
C GLN A 892 13.60 -1.14 31.59
N TRP A 893 12.43 -1.70 31.92
CA TRP A 893 11.42 -1.01 32.73
C TRP A 893 11.73 -1.13 34.23
N GLN A 894 11.49 -0.05 34.96
CA GLN A 894 11.83 0.05 36.39
C GLN A 894 10.59 0.31 37.25
N ALA A 895 10.48 -0.44 38.35
CA ALA A 895 9.49 -0.19 39.40
C ALA A 895 9.73 1.17 40.06
N GLY A 896 8.66 1.88 40.35
CA GLY A 896 8.63 3.27 40.81
C GLY A 896 8.61 4.32 39.69
N ARG A 897 8.96 3.95 38.45
CA ARG A 897 8.95 4.86 37.28
C ARG A 897 7.91 4.46 36.23
N ASP A 898 7.83 3.17 35.92
CA ASP A 898 7.01 2.62 34.83
C ASP A 898 5.84 1.76 35.38
N ASP A 899 5.35 2.07 36.59
CA ASP A 899 4.44 1.22 37.36
C ASP A 899 3.11 0.91 36.64
N GLU A 900 2.53 1.90 35.97
CA GLU A 900 1.30 1.72 35.19
C GLU A 900 1.53 0.75 34.02
N ALA A 901 2.64 0.91 33.29
CA ALA A 901 2.98 0.08 32.13
C ALA A 901 3.23 -1.37 32.55
N MET A 902 3.96 -1.57 33.64
CA MET A 902 4.21 -2.91 34.20
C MET A 902 2.93 -3.57 34.72
N SER A 903 2.03 -2.82 35.37
CA SER A 903 0.75 -3.35 35.84
C SER A 903 -0.12 -3.82 34.67
N GLN A 904 -0.18 -3.02 33.60
CA GLN A 904 -0.91 -3.38 32.38
C GLN A 904 -0.25 -4.55 31.65
N LEU A 905 1.09 -4.61 31.59
CA LEU A 905 1.82 -5.74 31.02
C LEU A 905 1.52 -7.05 31.75
N ALA A 906 1.43 -7.04 33.08
CA ALA A 906 1.04 -8.20 33.86
C ALA A 906 -0.37 -8.70 33.49
N GLY A 907 -1.32 -7.79 33.22
CA GLY A 907 -2.64 -8.15 32.69
C GLY A 907 -2.61 -8.75 31.27
N VAL A 908 -1.73 -8.26 30.41
CA VAL A 908 -1.52 -8.84 29.07
C VAL A 908 -0.87 -10.22 29.15
N MET A 909 0.11 -10.42 30.04
CA MET A 909 0.77 -11.70 30.27
C MET A 909 -0.21 -12.79 30.70
N GLU A 910 -1.17 -12.44 31.57
CA GLU A 910 -2.26 -13.33 31.96
C GLU A 910 -3.06 -13.81 30.76
N SER A 911 -3.47 -12.89 29.88
CA SER A 911 -4.25 -13.22 28.68
C SER A 911 -3.48 -14.08 27.67
N ASN A 912 -2.13 -14.07 27.71
CA ASN A 912 -1.25 -14.90 26.88
C ASN A 912 -0.81 -16.19 27.59
N GLY A 913 -1.27 -16.46 28.82
CA GLY A 913 -0.91 -17.66 29.59
C GLY A 913 0.53 -17.67 30.14
N MET A 914 1.20 -16.51 30.24
CA MET A 914 2.58 -16.38 30.71
C MET A 914 2.65 -16.14 32.23
N TYR A 915 2.22 -17.14 33.02
CA TYR A 915 2.02 -17.00 34.47
C TYR A 915 3.32 -16.67 35.24
N ASP A 916 4.44 -17.36 34.98
CA ASP A 916 5.68 -17.14 35.74
C ASP A 916 6.27 -15.73 35.53
N ALA A 917 6.20 -15.24 34.29
CA ALA A 917 6.61 -13.88 33.95
C ALA A 917 5.69 -12.84 34.59
N GLN A 918 4.38 -13.08 34.57
CA GLN A 918 3.39 -12.23 35.24
C GLN A 918 3.68 -12.12 36.74
N MET A 919 3.91 -13.25 37.41
CA MET A 919 4.22 -13.28 38.84
C MET A 919 5.51 -12.51 39.15
N THR A 920 6.52 -12.62 38.29
CA THR A 920 7.77 -11.86 38.44
C THR A 920 7.54 -10.34 38.35
N VAL A 921 6.70 -9.88 37.41
CA VAL A 921 6.33 -8.46 37.29
C VAL A 921 5.56 -7.98 38.52
N LEU A 922 4.55 -8.75 38.95
CA LEU A 922 3.71 -8.39 40.11
C LEU A 922 4.52 -8.35 41.41
N SER A 923 5.44 -9.29 41.62
CA SER A 923 6.34 -9.30 42.77
C SER A 923 7.28 -8.08 42.81
N ARG A 924 7.82 -7.66 41.66
CA ARG A 924 8.62 -6.42 41.56
C ARG A 924 7.79 -5.17 41.85
N LEU A 925 6.57 -5.08 41.31
CA LEU A 925 5.65 -3.98 41.59
C LEU A 925 5.23 -3.90 43.06
N ALA A 926 4.98 -5.04 43.70
CA ALA A 926 4.58 -5.11 45.11
C ALA A 926 5.72 -4.76 46.08
N ALA A 927 6.97 -5.00 45.68
CA ALA A 927 8.16 -4.64 46.45
C ALA A 927 8.52 -3.16 46.29
N ASP A 928 8.67 -2.70 45.04
CA ASP A 928 9.36 -1.44 44.70
C ASP A 928 8.44 -0.37 44.10
N GLY A 929 7.18 -0.71 43.76
CA GLY A 929 6.23 0.23 43.15
C GLY A 929 5.74 1.33 44.10
N ILE A 930 5.11 2.37 43.54
CA ILE A 930 4.63 3.55 44.29
C ILE A 930 3.11 3.67 44.23
N GLY A 931 2.50 4.03 45.37
CA GLY A 931 1.06 4.36 45.47
C GLY A 931 0.13 3.20 45.11
N ASP A 932 -0.98 3.51 44.46
CA ASP A 932 -2.07 2.57 44.14
C ASP A 932 -1.61 1.33 43.34
N TRP A 933 -0.54 1.44 42.55
CA TRP A 933 -0.04 0.33 41.73
C TRP A 933 0.61 -0.76 42.57
N ARG A 934 1.35 -0.38 43.62
CA ARG A 934 1.93 -1.32 44.60
C ARG A 934 0.83 -2.03 45.38
N THR A 935 -0.18 -1.29 45.83
CA THR A 935 -1.31 -1.87 46.57
C THR A 935 -2.08 -2.87 45.70
N LYS A 936 -2.42 -2.51 44.46
CA LYS A 936 -3.12 -3.43 43.52
C LYS A 936 -2.30 -4.68 43.21
N ALA A 937 -1.00 -4.54 42.97
CA ALA A 937 -0.13 -5.69 42.73
C ALA A 937 -0.07 -6.60 43.97
N ALA A 938 0.08 -6.03 45.16
CA ALA A 938 0.09 -6.76 46.41
C ALA A 938 -1.24 -7.48 46.70
N GLU A 939 -2.39 -6.84 46.49
CA GLU A 939 -3.72 -7.47 46.64
C GLU A 939 -3.90 -8.65 45.69
N ARG A 940 -3.40 -8.52 44.46
CA ARG A 940 -3.42 -9.58 43.47
C ARG A 940 -2.54 -10.76 43.89
N LEU A 941 -1.32 -10.51 44.36
CA LEU A 941 -0.44 -11.55 44.90
C LEU A 941 -1.07 -12.26 46.10
N LEU A 942 -1.71 -11.52 47.02
CA LEU A 942 -2.42 -12.10 48.16
C LEU A 942 -3.52 -13.07 47.70
N THR A 943 -4.26 -12.71 46.66
CA THR A 943 -5.30 -13.57 46.07
C THR A 943 -4.68 -14.85 45.47
N GLU A 944 -3.62 -14.74 44.67
CA GLU A 944 -2.94 -15.90 44.08
C GLU A 944 -2.30 -16.81 45.14
N THR A 945 -1.80 -16.25 46.27
CA THR A 945 -1.31 -17.04 47.41
C THR A 945 -2.44 -17.79 48.12
N LEU A 946 -3.60 -17.14 48.32
CA LEU A 946 -4.77 -17.78 48.94
C LEU A 946 -5.37 -18.89 48.06
N ASP A 947 -5.31 -18.71 46.75
CA ASP A 947 -5.69 -19.72 45.74
C ASP A 947 -4.65 -20.84 45.58
N GLY A 948 -3.50 -20.74 46.26
CA GLY A 948 -2.44 -21.75 46.27
C GLY A 948 -1.53 -21.74 45.04
N ARG A 949 -1.59 -20.71 44.19
CA ARG A 949 -0.78 -20.57 42.98
C ARG A 949 0.55 -19.84 43.21
N MET A 950 0.76 -19.29 44.40
CA MET A 950 2.02 -18.70 44.87
C MET A 950 2.34 -19.22 46.28
N SER A 951 3.62 -19.40 46.60
CA SER A 951 4.01 -19.81 47.95
C SER A 951 3.79 -18.67 48.95
N ARG A 952 3.43 -19.03 50.19
CA ARG A 952 3.24 -18.06 51.27
C ARG A 952 4.54 -17.35 51.62
N LEU A 953 5.66 -18.07 51.54
CA LEU A 953 7.00 -17.52 51.75
C LEU A 953 7.34 -16.42 50.74
N ASP A 954 7.07 -16.65 49.45
CA ASP A 954 7.36 -15.67 48.39
C ASP A 954 6.48 -14.43 48.55
N PHE A 955 5.22 -14.58 48.95
CA PHE A 955 4.33 -13.46 49.23
C PHE A 955 4.93 -12.55 50.32
N TRP A 956 5.33 -13.11 51.46
CA TRP A 956 5.95 -12.34 52.54
C TRP A 956 7.29 -11.73 52.14
N ASN A 957 8.08 -12.42 51.31
CA ASN A 957 9.35 -11.89 50.84
C ASN A 957 9.20 -10.72 49.85
N CYS A 958 8.11 -10.63 49.09
CA CYS A 958 7.94 -9.62 48.05
C CYS A 958 7.03 -8.45 48.47
N VAL A 959 5.97 -8.69 49.24
CA VAL A 959 4.99 -7.65 49.54
C VAL A 959 5.49 -6.73 50.65
N ARG A 960 5.36 -5.43 50.43
CA ARG A 960 5.73 -4.39 51.41
C ARG A 960 4.60 -3.40 51.69
N ASP A 961 3.43 -3.55 51.07
CA ASP A 961 2.29 -2.63 51.24
C ASP A 961 1.60 -2.83 52.60
N HIS A 962 1.42 -1.74 53.36
CA HIS A 962 0.86 -1.81 54.71
C HIS A 962 -0.58 -2.35 54.74
N SER A 963 -1.42 -1.94 53.79
CA SER A 963 -2.85 -2.28 53.79
C SER A 963 -3.08 -3.74 53.43
N VAL A 964 -2.27 -4.27 52.52
CA VAL A 964 -2.37 -5.68 52.11
C VAL A 964 -1.76 -6.61 53.15
N ILE A 965 -0.66 -6.20 53.78
CA ILE A 965 -0.06 -6.96 54.89
C ILE A 965 -1.03 -7.03 56.08
N GLU A 966 -1.74 -5.94 56.39
CA GLU A 966 -2.80 -5.94 57.41
C GLU A 966 -3.91 -6.95 57.05
N LYS A 967 -4.44 -6.91 55.82
CA LYS A 967 -5.44 -7.88 55.33
C LYS A 967 -4.92 -9.33 55.38
N ALA A 968 -3.65 -9.56 55.07
CA ALA A 968 -3.04 -10.88 55.11
C ALA A 968 -2.94 -11.42 56.55
N ILE A 969 -2.60 -10.57 57.52
CA ILE A 969 -2.57 -10.90 58.95
C ILE A 969 -3.98 -11.18 59.49
N GLU A 970 -4.97 -10.36 59.12
CA GLU A 970 -6.35 -10.57 59.57
C GLU A 970 -7.03 -11.78 58.88
N GLY A 971 -6.51 -12.17 57.72
CA GLY A 971 -7.01 -13.27 56.92
C GLY A 971 -6.39 -14.64 57.23
N ARG A 972 -6.52 -15.55 56.26
CA ARG A 972 -6.13 -16.96 56.38
C ARG A 972 -4.64 -17.15 56.67
N LEU A 973 -3.77 -16.28 56.13
CA LEU A 973 -2.32 -16.37 56.34
C LEU A 973 -1.94 -16.08 57.81
N GLY A 974 -2.59 -15.13 58.48
CA GLY A 974 -2.38 -14.90 59.90
C GLY A 974 -2.97 -15.99 60.81
N SER A 975 -4.10 -16.59 60.44
CA SER A 975 -4.61 -17.77 61.17
C SER A 975 -3.66 -18.97 61.05
N ASP A 976 -3.03 -19.16 59.89
CA ASP A 976 -2.06 -20.25 59.69
C ASP A 976 -0.77 -20.05 60.51
N LEU A 977 -0.34 -18.79 60.72
CA LEU A 977 0.75 -18.45 61.65
C LEU A 977 0.37 -18.78 63.11
N LYS A 978 -0.85 -18.41 63.53
CA LYS A 978 -1.35 -18.67 64.89
C LYS A 978 -1.51 -20.17 65.20
N GLU A 979 -1.98 -20.94 64.22
CA GLU A 979 -2.22 -22.38 64.36
C GLU A 979 -0.93 -23.23 64.24
N GLY A 980 0.25 -22.59 64.13
CA GLY A 980 1.54 -23.27 64.04
C GLY A 980 1.75 -24.04 62.73
N ARG A 981 1.03 -23.67 61.67
CA ARG A 981 1.10 -24.32 60.34
C ARG A 981 2.12 -23.69 59.41
N ALA A 982 2.71 -22.56 59.80
CA ALA A 982 3.74 -21.86 59.05
C ALA A 982 5.13 -22.41 59.38
N THR A 983 6.02 -22.43 58.39
CA THR A 983 7.42 -22.81 58.61
C THR A 983 8.19 -21.69 59.33
N PRO A 984 9.29 -21.98 60.04
CA PRO A 984 10.12 -20.94 60.67
C PRO A 984 10.63 -19.87 59.67
N ALA A 985 10.88 -20.26 58.42
CA ALA A 985 11.25 -19.33 57.35
C ALA A 985 10.10 -18.40 56.95
N GLU A 986 8.86 -18.90 56.90
CA GLU A 986 7.65 -18.09 56.63
C GLU A 986 7.36 -17.12 57.77
N VAL A 987 7.52 -17.57 59.03
CA VAL A 987 7.36 -16.71 60.21
C VAL A 987 8.37 -15.56 60.18
N SER A 988 9.63 -15.85 59.84
CA SER A 988 10.69 -14.86 59.68
C SER A 988 10.40 -13.87 58.55
N ALA A 989 9.97 -14.37 57.37
CA ALA A 989 9.61 -13.53 56.23
C ALA A 989 8.39 -12.63 56.54
N ALA A 990 7.38 -13.16 57.22
CA ALA A 990 6.20 -12.40 57.65
C ALA A 990 6.58 -11.29 58.63
N ALA A 991 7.42 -11.59 59.63
CA ALA A 991 7.94 -10.58 60.56
C ALA A 991 8.75 -9.49 59.84
N GLY A 992 9.62 -9.86 58.90
CA GLY A 992 10.37 -8.91 58.07
C GLY A 992 9.46 -8.02 57.21
N ALA A 993 8.41 -8.59 56.61
CA ALA A 993 7.43 -7.83 55.83
C ALA A 993 6.66 -6.83 56.71
N VAL A 994 6.22 -7.26 57.89
CA VAL A 994 5.50 -6.43 58.86
C VAL A 994 6.33 -5.25 59.35
N LEU A 995 7.60 -5.50 59.70
CA LEU A 995 8.53 -4.45 60.12
C LEU A 995 8.78 -3.42 59.01
N ALA A 996 8.91 -3.87 57.76
CA ALA A 996 9.15 -3.00 56.61
C ALA A 996 7.88 -2.27 56.11
N SER A 997 6.69 -2.76 56.46
CA SER A 997 5.41 -2.23 55.96
C SER A 997 4.96 -0.93 56.62
N GLY A 998 5.43 -0.61 57.82
CA GLY A 998 5.09 0.64 58.49
C GLY A 998 3.73 0.65 59.22
N LEU A 999 3.11 -0.51 59.50
CA LEU A 999 1.84 -0.64 60.25
C LEU A 999 1.77 0.18 61.54
N GLU A 1000 0.57 0.65 61.90
CA GLU A 1000 0.32 1.35 63.17
C GLU A 1000 0.58 0.46 64.39
N ILE A 1001 0.82 1.11 65.55
CA ILE A 1001 1.22 0.45 66.79
C ILE A 1001 0.24 -0.67 67.17
N ASP A 1002 -1.07 -0.42 67.15
CA ASP A 1002 -2.08 -1.41 67.56
C ASP A 1002 -2.07 -2.69 66.71
N ARG A 1003 -1.73 -2.57 65.42
CA ARG A 1003 -1.63 -3.72 64.49
C ARG A 1003 -0.32 -4.48 64.65
N LEU A 1004 0.78 -3.77 64.89
CA LEU A 1004 2.07 -4.39 65.25
C LEU A 1004 1.95 -5.20 66.56
N LEU A 1005 1.20 -4.67 67.52
CA LEU A 1005 0.91 -5.36 68.78
C LEU A 1005 0.06 -6.61 68.56
N GLY A 1006 -1.02 -6.51 67.77
CA GLY A 1006 -1.84 -7.67 67.42
C GLY A 1006 -1.05 -8.77 66.68
N PHE A 1007 -0.14 -8.40 65.78
CA PHE A 1007 0.75 -9.38 65.12
C PHE A 1007 1.77 -9.99 66.09
N GLY A 1008 2.32 -9.18 66.99
CA GLY A 1008 3.22 -9.65 68.04
C GLY A 1008 2.56 -10.65 69.01
N GLU A 1009 1.27 -10.49 69.31
CA GLU A 1009 0.49 -11.50 70.05
C GLU A 1009 0.35 -12.82 69.29
N LEU A 1010 0.10 -12.77 67.98
CA LEU A 1010 0.04 -13.96 67.14
C LEU A 1010 1.38 -14.74 67.14
N LEU A 1011 2.50 -14.03 67.20
CA LEU A 1011 3.84 -14.64 67.28
C LEU A 1011 4.18 -15.20 68.66
N MET A 1012 3.64 -14.62 69.74
CA MET A 1012 3.79 -15.19 71.09
C MET A 1012 3.08 -16.55 71.18
N ASP A 1013 1.90 -16.66 70.56
CA ASP A 1013 1.11 -17.89 70.53
C ASP A 1013 1.75 -19.00 69.66
N SER A 1014 2.56 -18.65 68.65
CA SER A 1014 3.16 -19.59 67.71
C SER A 1014 4.47 -20.26 68.19
N GLY A 1015 4.99 -19.90 69.37
CA GLY A 1015 6.02 -20.64 70.10
C GLY A 1015 7.48 -20.57 69.60
N ASP A 1016 7.77 -20.05 68.41
CA ASP A 1016 9.10 -20.17 67.77
C ASP A 1016 9.74 -18.83 67.33
N GLY A 1017 9.36 -17.71 67.98
CA GLY A 1017 9.68 -16.34 67.53
C GLY A 1017 10.73 -15.56 68.33
N GLY A 1018 11.53 -16.18 69.20
CA GLY A 1018 12.29 -15.47 70.25
C GLY A 1018 13.17 -14.29 69.81
N GLY A 1019 13.78 -14.35 68.63
CA GLY A 1019 14.60 -13.25 68.09
C GLY A 1019 13.79 -12.13 67.43
N MET A 1020 12.82 -12.48 66.57
CA MET A 1020 12.01 -11.52 65.78
C MET A 1020 10.93 -10.83 66.61
N LEU A 1021 10.48 -11.45 67.70
CA LEU A 1021 9.54 -10.86 68.66
C LEU A 1021 10.16 -9.65 69.37
N SER A 1022 11.48 -9.66 69.57
CA SER A 1022 12.25 -8.52 70.07
C SER A 1022 12.26 -7.35 69.07
N ASP A 1023 12.45 -7.61 67.78
CA ASP A 1023 12.46 -6.56 66.76
C ASP A 1023 11.08 -5.91 66.58
N ILE A 1024 10.01 -6.70 66.62
CA ILE A 1024 8.62 -6.20 66.57
C ILE A 1024 8.27 -5.42 67.84
N ALA A 1025 8.69 -5.92 69.01
CA ALA A 1025 8.48 -5.22 70.27
C ALA A 1025 9.24 -3.90 70.34
N LYS A 1026 10.48 -3.87 69.85
CA LYS A 1026 11.29 -2.67 69.73
C LYS A 1026 10.68 -1.66 68.77
N ALA A 1027 10.24 -2.09 67.60
CA ALA A 1027 9.56 -1.21 66.62
C ALA A 1027 8.25 -0.63 67.19
N GLY A 1028 7.46 -1.44 67.90
CA GLY A 1028 6.26 -0.99 68.61
C GLY A 1028 6.57 0.05 69.69
N TYR A 1029 7.62 -0.17 70.49
CA TYR A 1029 8.09 0.77 71.51
C TYR A 1029 8.61 2.08 70.93
N GLU A 1030 9.42 2.04 69.86
CA GLU A 1030 9.95 3.23 69.19
C GLU A 1030 8.82 4.08 68.59
N LYS A 1031 7.83 3.45 67.94
CA LYS A 1031 6.66 4.17 67.41
C LYS A 1031 5.81 4.78 68.52
N TRP A 1032 5.59 4.04 69.62
CA TRP A 1032 4.89 4.58 70.79
C TRP A 1032 5.60 5.80 71.36
N LYS A 1033 6.93 5.73 71.49
CA LYS A 1033 7.77 6.83 72.00
C LYS A 1033 7.79 8.04 71.06
N ALA A 1034 7.70 7.82 69.75
CA ALA A 1034 7.70 8.86 68.73
C ALA A 1034 6.32 9.48 68.44
N ALA A 1035 5.22 8.89 68.93
CA ALA A 1035 3.86 9.35 68.66
C ALA A 1035 3.58 10.76 69.22
N SER A 1036 3.01 11.63 68.38
CA SER A 1036 2.57 12.99 68.75
C SER A 1036 1.14 13.25 68.25
N PRO A 1037 0.14 13.46 69.13
CA PRO A 1037 0.24 13.54 70.58
C PRO A 1037 0.58 12.18 71.24
N PRO A 1038 1.14 12.17 72.46
CA PRO A 1038 1.57 10.94 73.14
C PRO A 1038 0.37 10.01 73.38
N VAL A 1039 0.46 8.79 72.85
CA VAL A 1039 -0.54 7.73 73.02
C VAL A 1039 -0.31 7.05 74.38
N ALA A 1040 -1.37 6.83 75.16
CA ALA A 1040 -1.26 6.10 76.41
C ALA A 1040 -0.75 4.66 76.14
N PRO A 1041 0.27 4.18 76.85
CA PRO A 1041 0.79 2.83 76.63
C PRO A 1041 -0.31 1.79 76.91
N SER A 1042 -0.44 0.82 76.00
CA SER A 1042 -1.37 -0.31 76.16
C SER A 1042 -0.75 -1.40 77.03
N LEU A 1043 -1.60 -2.18 77.72
CA LEU A 1043 -1.16 -3.35 78.48
C LEU A 1043 -0.54 -4.41 77.56
N ASP A 1044 -0.94 -4.44 76.30
CA ASP A 1044 -0.50 -5.44 75.33
C ASP A 1044 0.89 -5.13 74.78
N LEU A 1045 1.25 -3.84 74.60
CA LEU A 1045 2.66 -3.41 74.37
C LEU A 1045 3.56 -3.85 75.52
N LEU A 1046 3.08 -3.72 76.76
CA LEU A 1046 3.83 -4.12 77.94
C LEU A 1046 4.06 -5.63 77.99
N LYS A 1047 3.02 -6.44 77.74
CA LYS A 1047 3.13 -7.91 77.67
C LYS A 1047 4.12 -8.33 76.60
N LEU A 1048 4.04 -7.72 75.42
CA LEU A 1048 4.93 -8.01 74.30
C LEU A 1048 6.40 -7.71 74.64
N LEU A 1049 6.70 -6.54 75.21
CA LEU A 1049 8.06 -6.16 75.63
C LEU A 1049 8.61 -7.12 76.71
N VAL A 1050 7.76 -7.54 77.64
CA VAL A 1050 8.13 -8.50 78.69
C VAL A 1050 8.45 -9.88 78.10
N SER A 1051 7.61 -10.37 77.18
CA SER A 1051 7.79 -11.65 76.48
C SER A 1051 9.02 -11.64 75.56
N ALA A 1052 9.33 -10.50 74.93
CA ALA A 1052 10.55 -10.27 74.16
C ALA A 1052 11.82 -10.16 75.02
N GLY A 1053 11.69 -10.08 76.35
CA GLY A 1053 12.83 -9.93 77.26
C GLY A 1053 13.35 -8.49 77.42
N MET A 1054 12.68 -7.51 76.83
CA MET A 1054 13.01 -6.07 76.87
C MET A 1054 12.50 -5.41 78.16
N MET A 1055 13.08 -5.82 79.30
CA MET A 1055 12.59 -5.44 80.63
C MET A 1055 12.80 -3.95 80.95
N GLN A 1056 13.81 -3.31 80.37
CA GLN A 1056 14.10 -1.88 80.61
C GLN A 1056 13.02 -1.01 79.96
N GLU A 1057 12.72 -1.28 78.70
CA GLU A 1057 11.70 -0.62 77.89
C GLU A 1057 10.29 -0.89 78.44
N ALA A 1058 10.01 -2.12 78.90
CA ALA A 1058 8.77 -2.45 79.59
C ALA A 1058 8.59 -1.65 80.89
N THR A 1059 9.67 -1.44 81.65
CA THR A 1059 9.64 -0.66 82.90
C THR A 1059 9.36 0.81 82.62
N GLU A 1060 10.04 1.41 81.63
CA GLU A 1060 9.80 2.79 81.19
C GLU A 1060 8.35 2.99 80.70
N THR A 1061 7.84 2.03 79.93
CA THR A 1061 6.47 2.04 79.40
C THR A 1061 5.44 2.00 80.54
N ALA A 1062 5.59 1.09 81.52
CA ALA A 1062 4.72 1.02 82.70
C ALA A 1062 4.80 2.28 83.58
N TRP A 1063 5.98 2.88 83.71
CA TRP A 1063 6.20 4.09 84.51
C TRP A 1063 5.50 5.33 83.96
N SER A 1064 5.38 5.45 82.64
CA SER A 1064 4.76 6.62 82.01
C SER A 1064 3.27 6.82 82.34
N ARG A 1065 2.55 5.76 82.73
CA ARG A 1065 1.11 5.79 83.05
C ARG A 1065 0.80 5.66 84.55
N MET A 1066 1.74 5.16 85.35
CA MET A 1066 1.56 4.85 86.78
C MET A 1066 0.30 3.99 87.07
N ASP A 1067 0.02 3.01 86.21
CA ASP A 1067 -1.07 2.04 86.42
C ASP A 1067 -0.57 0.85 87.25
N ASP A 1068 -1.20 0.59 88.39
CA ASP A 1068 -0.86 -0.48 89.32
C ASP A 1068 -0.90 -1.88 88.67
N ARG A 1069 -1.74 -2.09 87.65
CA ARG A 1069 -1.81 -3.37 86.93
C ARG A 1069 -0.58 -3.59 86.05
N MET A 1070 -0.10 -2.54 85.37
CA MET A 1070 1.08 -2.60 84.51
C MET A 1070 2.36 -2.72 85.34
N LEU A 1071 2.48 -1.90 86.39
CA LEU A 1071 3.58 -1.98 87.34
C LEU A 1071 3.59 -3.33 88.08
N GLY A 1072 2.40 -3.88 88.38
CA GLY A 1072 2.22 -5.23 88.92
C GLY A 1072 2.77 -6.32 87.99
N LEU A 1073 2.42 -6.28 86.69
CA LEU A 1073 2.91 -7.25 85.71
C LEU A 1073 4.45 -7.22 85.59
N VAL A 1074 5.06 -6.04 85.44
CA VAL A 1074 6.53 -5.90 85.37
C VAL A 1074 7.17 -6.40 86.67
N ARG A 1075 6.61 -6.05 87.83
CA ARG A 1075 7.11 -6.48 89.14
C ARG A 1075 7.04 -8.00 89.33
N ASP A 1076 5.93 -8.62 88.96
CA ASP A 1076 5.73 -10.06 89.15
C ASP A 1076 6.58 -10.87 88.17
N THR A 1077 6.80 -10.36 86.95
CA THR A 1077 7.71 -10.98 85.98
C THR A 1077 9.19 -10.78 86.36
N LEU A 1078 9.56 -9.61 86.90
CA LEU A 1078 10.89 -9.40 87.50
C LEU A 1078 11.11 -10.32 88.71
N ARG A 1079 10.08 -10.57 89.52
CA ARG A 1079 10.15 -11.53 90.63
C ARG A 1079 10.33 -12.97 90.15
N GLN A 1080 9.62 -13.38 89.10
CA GLN A 1080 9.79 -14.72 88.49
C GLN A 1080 11.18 -14.89 87.86
N LYS A 1081 11.67 -13.92 87.06
CA LYS A 1081 13.04 -13.96 86.51
C LYS A 1081 14.12 -13.95 87.60
N ARG A 1082 13.91 -13.20 88.69
CA ARG A 1082 14.82 -13.20 89.86
C ARG A 1082 14.75 -14.49 90.69
N ALA A 1083 13.63 -15.22 90.67
CA ALA A 1083 13.48 -16.50 91.35
C ALA A 1083 14.09 -17.69 90.58
N ALA A 1084 14.40 -17.53 89.29
CA ALA A 1084 14.95 -18.56 88.42
C ALA A 1084 16.49 -18.56 88.33
N VAL A 1085 17.18 -17.69 89.10
CA VAL A 1085 18.66 -17.68 89.18
C VAL A 1085 19.11 -18.84 90.06
N SER A 1086 19.67 -19.89 89.44
CA SER A 1086 20.00 -21.17 90.08
C SER A 1086 21.45 -21.32 90.56
N ASP A 1087 22.30 -20.29 90.51
CA ASP A 1087 23.69 -20.41 90.95
C ASP A 1087 23.96 -19.67 92.29
N PRO A 1088 24.57 -20.33 93.30
CA PRO A 1088 24.95 -19.70 94.57
C PRO A 1088 26.11 -18.72 94.38
N GLY A 1089 26.04 -17.55 95.04
CA GLY A 1089 27.02 -16.46 94.96
C GLY A 1089 26.47 -15.13 95.49
N PRO A 1090 27.28 -14.04 95.46
CA PRO A 1090 26.90 -12.74 96.05
C PRO A 1090 25.67 -12.08 95.40
N GLU A 1091 25.47 -12.23 94.09
CA GLU A 1091 24.26 -11.71 93.40
C GLU A 1091 22.98 -12.46 93.82
N ALA A 1092 23.06 -13.78 93.99
CA ALA A 1092 21.96 -14.58 94.50
C ALA A 1092 21.62 -14.19 95.94
N ALA A 1093 22.62 -14.01 96.81
CA ALA A 1093 22.41 -13.59 98.19
C ALA A 1093 21.79 -12.18 98.30
N ARG A 1094 22.22 -11.24 97.46
CA ARG A 1094 21.66 -9.88 97.37
C ARG A 1094 20.19 -9.89 96.95
N SER A 1095 19.85 -10.70 95.95
CA SER A 1095 18.47 -10.84 95.50
C SER A 1095 17.57 -11.49 96.58
N LEU A 1096 18.06 -12.50 97.29
CA LEU A 1096 17.37 -13.15 98.41
C LEU A 1096 17.17 -12.21 99.62
N LEU A 1097 18.13 -11.32 99.89
CA LEU A 1097 18.01 -10.29 100.93
C LEU A 1097 16.91 -9.28 100.61
N TYR A 1098 16.86 -8.78 99.38
CA TYR A 1098 15.79 -7.87 98.95
C TYR A 1098 14.42 -8.56 98.90
N ALA A 1099 14.39 -9.88 98.67
CA ALA A 1099 13.18 -10.69 98.76
C ALA A 1099 12.73 -11.00 100.21
N GLY A 1100 13.49 -10.59 101.23
CA GLY A 1100 13.11 -10.77 102.64
C GLY A 1100 13.40 -12.16 103.22
N ARG A 1101 14.30 -12.94 102.59
CA ARG A 1101 14.70 -14.29 103.03
C ARG A 1101 16.16 -14.29 103.52
N PRO A 1102 16.48 -13.64 104.65
CA PRO A 1102 17.86 -13.41 105.06
C PRO A 1102 18.60 -14.67 105.52
N ALA A 1103 17.90 -15.70 106.00
CA ALA A 1103 18.52 -16.98 106.37
C ALA A 1103 19.07 -17.74 105.15
N GLU A 1104 18.36 -17.68 104.03
CA GLU A 1104 18.75 -18.35 102.80
C GLU A 1104 19.83 -17.57 102.04
N ALA A 1105 19.79 -16.24 102.13
CA ALA A 1105 20.88 -15.40 101.65
C ALA A 1105 22.20 -15.72 102.36
N LEU A 1106 22.15 -15.93 103.69
CA LEU A 1106 23.33 -16.31 104.47
C LEU A 1106 23.85 -17.71 104.09
N ALA A 1107 22.94 -18.68 103.86
CA ALA A 1107 23.31 -20.02 103.39
C ALA A 1107 23.88 -20.02 101.95
N ALA A 1108 23.43 -19.11 101.09
CA ALA A 1108 23.96 -18.92 99.74
C ALA A 1108 25.41 -18.38 99.76
N LEU A 1109 25.74 -17.55 100.75
CA LEU A 1109 27.10 -17.01 100.95
C LEU A 1109 28.04 -18.00 101.65
N GLU A 1110 27.53 -18.90 102.51
CA GLU A 1110 28.36 -19.88 103.23
C GLU A 1110 29.01 -20.94 102.32
N LYS A 1111 28.42 -21.23 101.16
CA LYS A 1111 28.91 -22.26 100.22
C LYS A 1111 29.98 -21.76 99.25
N ASP A 1112 30.06 -20.46 99.02
CA ASP A 1112 31.02 -19.84 98.11
C ASP A 1112 31.73 -18.72 98.89
N ARG A 1113 32.82 -19.09 99.59
CA ARG A 1113 33.59 -18.15 100.43
C ARG A 1113 34.42 -17.24 99.53
N ASP A 1114 33.75 -16.31 98.88
CA ASP A 1114 34.40 -15.17 98.25
C ASP A 1114 34.66 -14.12 99.34
N GLU A 1115 35.93 -13.85 99.63
CA GLU A 1115 36.36 -12.97 100.75
C GLU A 1115 36.31 -11.46 100.39
N GLY A 1116 35.58 -11.11 99.32
CA GLY A 1116 35.39 -9.74 98.85
C GLY A 1116 34.50 -8.88 99.75
N ALA A 1117 34.65 -7.56 99.63
CA ALA A 1117 33.89 -6.58 100.42
C ALA A 1117 32.37 -6.72 100.26
N GLU A 1118 31.90 -7.05 99.05
CA GLU A 1118 30.47 -7.21 98.75
C GLU A 1118 29.85 -8.44 99.43
N SER A 1119 30.56 -9.57 99.43
CA SER A 1119 30.11 -10.80 100.11
C SER A 1119 30.01 -10.60 101.63
N ALA A 1120 31.02 -9.97 102.22
CA ALA A 1120 31.05 -9.68 103.65
C ALA A 1120 30.01 -8.62 104.07
N ASP A 1121 29.72 -7.64 103.21
CA ASP A 1121 28.64 -6.67 103.42
C ASP A 1121 27.26 -7.34 103.37
N LEU A 1122 27.03 -8.24 102.40
CA LEU A 1122 25.80 -9.02 102.27
C LEU A 1122 25.59 -9.97 103.45
N GLU A 1123 26.66 -10.61 103.94
CA GLU A 1123 26.63 -11.43 105.14
C GLU A 1123 26.22 -10.59 106.37
N ALA A 1124 26.84 -9.43 106.57
CA ALA A 1124 26.51 -8.52 107.67
C ALA A 1124 25.07 -7.98 107.57
N MET A 1125 24.60 -7.65 106.36
CA MET A 1125 23.19 -7.28 106.11
C MET A 1125 22.22 -8.41 106.44
N ALA A 1126 22.55 -9.64 106.07
CA ALA A 1126 21.74 -10.83 106.38
C ALA A 1126 21.67 -11.07 107.90
N LEU A 1127 22.80 -10.97 108.61
CA LEU A 1127 22.86 -11.04 110.07
C LEU A 1127 22.03 -9.93 110.74
N TRP A 1128 22.08 -8.71 110.19
CA TRP A 1128 21.30 -7.57 110.69
C TRP A 1128 19.80 -7.81 110.56
N ARG A 1129 19.34 -8.30 109.40
CA ARG A 1129 17.92 -8.63 109.15
C ARG A 1129 17.42 -9.82 109.96
N LEU A 1130 18.31 -10.74 110.34
CA LEU A 1130 18.01 -11.84 111.27
C LEU A 1130 17.96 -11.39 112.74
N GLY A 1131 18.20 -10.10 113.03
CA GLY A 1131 18.17 -9.54 114.39
C GLY A 1131 19.48 -9.76 115.17
N ARG A 1132 20.53 -10.31 114.57
CA ARG A 1132 21.85 -10.53 115.19
C ARG A 1132 22.72 -9.28 115.09
N ARG A 1133 22.26 -8.19 115.71
CA ARG A 1133 22.83 -6.82 115.55
C ARG A 1133 24.30 -6.71 115.92
N SER A 1134 24.72 -7.30 117.03
CA SER A 1134 26.13 -7.29 117.46
C SER A 1134 27.03 -8.04 116.49
N ALA A 1135 26.59 -9.20 116.00
CA ALA A 1135 27.34 -9.99 115.01
C ALA A 1135 27.47 -9.25 113.67
N ALA A 1136 26.42 -8.56 113.23
CA ALA A 1136 26.46 -7.73 112.03
C ALA A 1136 27.42 -6.53 112.15
N ILE A 1137 27.42 -5.84 113.30
CA ILE A 1137 28.36 -4.73 113.58
C ILE A 1137 29.81 -5.24 113.57
N SER A 1138 30.08 -6.38 114.20
CA SER A 1138 31.40 -7.02 114.17
C SER A 1138 31.78 -7.44 112.75
N ALA A 1139 30.85 -8.02 111.99
CA ALA A 1139 31.08 -8.45 110.61
C ALA A 1139 31.45 -7.26 109.71
N TRP A 1140 30.72 -6.13 109.76
CA TRP A 1140 31.07 -4.92 109.02
C TRP A 1140 32.42 -4.33 109.45
N MET A 1141 32.72 -4.31 110.75
CA MET A 1141 33.98 -3.80 111.27
C MET A 1141 35.18 -4.65 110.83
N ASP A 1142 35.04 -5.98 110.88
CA ASP A 1142 36.09 -6.90 110.45
C ASP A 1142 36.23 -6.96 108.94
N ALA A 1143 35.13 -6.81 108.19
CA ALA A 1143 35.13 -6.69 106.74
C ALA A 1143 35.85 -5.42 106.28
N PHE A 1144 35.61 -4.28 106.93
CA PHE A 1144 36.34 -3.04 106.65
C PHE A 1144 37.84 -3.19 106.92
N ARG A 1145 38.22 -3.74 108.08
CA ARG A 1145 39.63 -3.95 108.42
C ARG A 1145 40.38 -4.80 107.40
N ARG A 1146 39.68 -5.78 106.80
CA ARG A 1146 40.24 -6.68 105.79
C ARG A 1146 40.29 -6.07 104.40
N THR A 1147 39.21 -5.44 103.95
CA THR A 1147 39.03 -5.03 102.55
C THR A 1147 39.37 -3.56 102.29
N GLY A 1148 39.37 -2.72 103.32
CA GLY A 1148 39.59 -1.28 103.19
C GLY A 1148 38.45 -0.51 102.53
N ASP A 1149 37.30 -1.15 102.26
CA ASP A 1149 36.17 -0.52 101.58
C ASP A 1149 35.46 0.50 102.49
N GLU A 1150 35.64 1.77 102.14
CA GLU A 1150 35.11 2.94 102.80
C GLU A 1150 33.57 2.94 102.98
N THR A 1151 32.83 2.23 102.12
CA THR A 1151 31.36 2.15 102.19
C THR A 1151 30.86 1.35 103.39
N LEU A 1152 31.66 0.39 103.87
CA LEU A 1152 31.37 -0.40 105.07
C LEU A 1152 31.41 0.46 106.33
N LEU A 1153 32.21 1.53 106.34
CA LEU A 1153 32.26 2.49 107.44
C LEU A 1153 30.97 3.31 107.56
N LEU A 1154 30.35 3.67 106.44
CA LEU A 1154 29.06 4.37 106.42
C LEU A 1154 27.95 3.49 107.01
N ARG A 1155 27.95 2.20 106.64
CA ARG A 1155 27.00 1.19 107.16
C ARG A 1155 27.23 0.89 108.62
N LEU A 1156 28.49 0.78 109.04
CA LEU A 1156 28.87 0.62 110.44
C LEU A 1156 28.47 1.83 111.29
N HIS A 1157 28.65 3.06 110.78
CA HIS A 1157 28.22 4.28 111.46
C HIS A 1157 26.70 4.34 111.65
N TRP A 1158 25.94 4.01 110.61
CA TRP A 1158 24.48 3.90 110.67
C TRP A 1158 24.05 2.82 111.66
N ALA A 1159 24.64 1.63 111.58
CA ALA A 1159 24.32 0.49 112.45
C ALA A 1159 24.65 0.75 113.93
N LEU A 1160 25.78 1.39 114.24
CA LEU A 1160 26.12 1.83 115.60
C LEU A 1160 25.14 2.88 116.12
N GLY A 1161 24.62 3.74 115.23
CA GLY A 1161 23.55 4.68 115.52
C GLY A 1161 22.23 4.00 115.89
N GLU A 1162 21.75 3.09 115.04
CA GLU A 1162 20.50 2.33 115.23
C GLU A 1162 20.56 1.34 116.41
N ALA A 1163 21.74 0.84 116.75
CA ALA A 1163 21.95 -0.02 117.91
C ALA A 1163 22.17 0.75 119.23
N GLY A 1164 22.29 2.09 119.19
CA GLY A 1164 22.44 2.92 120.38
C GLY A 1164 23.87 3.04 120.94
N TYR A 1165 24.88 2.60 120.21
CA TYR A 1165 26.30 2.66 120.62
C TYR A 1165 26.92 4.04 120.31
N SER A 1166 26.46 5.09 121.00
CA SER A 1166 26.83 6.49 120.70
C SER A 1166 28.33 6.81 120.86
N ARG A 1167 29.01 6.14 121.81
CA ARG A 1167 30.46 6.31 122.02
C ARG A 1167 31.28 5.73 120.88
N ASP A 1168 30.95 4.52 120.45
CA ASP A 1168 31.63 3.83 119.35
C ASP A 1168 31.35 4.52 118.01
N ARG A 1169 30.14 5.06 117.84
CA ARG A 1169 29.77 5.90 116.69
C ARG A 1169 30.62 7.17 116.62
N ARG A 1170 30.80 7.90 117.73
CA ARG A 1170 31.70 9.08 117.77
C ARG A 1170 33.16 8.71 117.55
N ALA A 1171 33.61 7.58 118.09
CA ALA A 1171 34.97 7.09 117.85
C ALA A 1171 35.19 6.78 116.36
N LEU A 1172 34.17 6.22 115.69
CA LEU A 1172 34.19 6.00 114.25
C LEU A 1172 34.17 7.31 113.45
N GLU A 1173 33.38 8.31 113.85
CA GLU A 1173 33.39 9.65 113.24
C GLU A 1173 34.77 10.30 113.32
N SER A 1174 35.41 10.29 114.50
CA SER A 1174 36.78 10.79 114.67
C SER A 1174 37.80 10.01 113.84
N PHE A 1175 37.63 8.69 113.71
CA PHE A 1175 38.47 7.85 112.87
C PHE A 1175 38.33 8.24 111.38
N VAL A 1176 37.09 8.39 110.89
CA VAL A 1176 36.80 8.80 109.50
C VAL A 1176 37.30 10.22 109.23
N GLU A 1177 37.09 11.17 110.14
CA GLU A 1177 37.60 12.55 110.01
C GLU A 1177 39.13 12.61 109.89
N SER A 1178 39.85 11.71 110.57
CA SER A 1178 41.30 11.69 110.55
C SER A 1178 41.91 10.97 109.33
N ARG A 1179 41.29 9.88 108.85
CA ARG A 1179 41.88 9.00 107.81
C ARG A 1179 41.10 8.91 106.50
N HIS A 1180 39.80 9.17 106.50
CA HIS A 1180 38.91 9.05 105.33
C HIS A 1180 38.06 10.32 105.16
N ARG A 1181 38.75 11.47 105.04
CA ARG A 1181 38.14 12.82 105.09
C ARG A 1181 37.09 13.07 104.01
N SER A 1182 37.15 12.33 102.91
CA SER A 1182 36.17 12.31 101.79
C SER A 1182 34.78 11.81 102.20
N LEU A 1183 34.67 10.99 103.25
CA LEU A 1183 33.40 10.39 103.69
C LEU A 1183 32.66 11.22 104.74
N VAL A 1184 33.32 12.20 105.36
CA VAL A 1184 32.75 13.06 106.41
C VAL A 1184 31.44 13.75 105.98
N PRO A 1185 31.29 14.26 104.73
CA PRO A 1185 30.03 14.84 104.29
C PRO A 1185 28.87 13.82 104.16
N ARG A 1186 29.20 12.53 103.95
CA ARG A 1186 28.22 11.44 103.79
C ARG A 1186 27.71 10.91 105.14
N LEU A 1187 28.56 10.88 106.18
CA LEU A 1187 28.17 10.53 107.56
C LEU A 1187 27.05 11.44 108.11
N GLY A 1188 26.98 12.69 107.65
CA GLY A 1188 25.95 13.67 108.04
C GLY A 1188 24.69 13.69 107.16
N ARG A 1189 24.74 13.22 105.91
CA ARG A 1189 23.59 13.22 104.98
C ARG A 1189 22.71 11.97 105.11
N ASP A 1190 23.30 10.81 105.42
CA ASP A 1190 22.56 9.54 105.53
C ASP A 1190 22.09 9.23 106.96
N ALA A 1191 22.34 10.14 107.91
CA ALA A 1191 21.92 10.05 109.31
C ALA A 1191 20.52 10.67 109.60
N GLY A 1192 19.72 10.93 108.56
CA GLY A 1192 18.31 11.21 108.74
C GLY A 1192 17.58 9.95 109.20
N THR A 1193 16.92 10.01 110.36
CA THR A 1193 16.05 8.95 110.89
C THR A 1193 15.01 8.55 109.84
N GLY A 1194 15.28 7.50 109.07
CA GLY A 1194 14.45 7.07 107.94
C GLY A 1194 15.21 6.44 106.76
N SER A 1195 16.54 6.56 106.68
CA SER A 1195 17.33 5.85 105.65
C SER A 1195 17.32 4.33 105.92
N ARG A 1196 16.74 3.55 105.01
CA ARG A 1196 16.81 2.07 105.05
C ARG A 1196 18.26 1.65 104.76
N LEU A 1197 18.78 0.68 105.51
CA LEU A 1197 20.12 0.06 105.33
C LEU A 1197 20.44 -0.23 103.85
N ASP A 1198 19.44 -0.65 103.08
CA ASP A 1198 19.53 -0.98 101.66
C ASP A 1198 19.87 0.21 100.73
N MET A 1199 19.70 1.45 101.19
CA MET A 1199 19.90 2.67 100.40
C MET A 1199 21.28 3.31 100.61
N ILE A 1200 22.11 2.75 101.49
CA ILE A 1200 23.50 3.19 101.66
C ILE A 1200 24.31 2.57 100.52
N SER A 1201 24.49 3.33 99.44
CA SER A 1201 25.00 2.82 98.16
C SER A 1201 26.51 2.59 98.16
N THR A 1202 26.91 1.46 97.57
CA THR A 1202 28.25 1.15 97.07
C THR A 1202 28.42 1.71 95.66
N SER A 1203 28.31 3.04 95.52
CA SER A 1203 28.60 3.78 94.28
C SER A 1203 29.60 4.90 94.52
#